data_AF-A0A7Y2AN88-F1
#
_entry.id   AF-A0A7Y2AN88-F1
#
_cell.length_a   1.000
_cell.length_b   1.000
_cell.length_c   1.000
_cell.angle_alpha   90.00
_cell.angle_beta   90.00
_cell.angle_gamma   90.00
#
_symmetry.space_group_name_H-M   'P 1'
#
loop_
_entity.id
_entity.type
_entity.pdbx_description
1 polymer ?
#
loop_
_entity_poly.entity_id
_entity_poly.type
_entity_poly.pdbx_seq_one_letter_code
_entity_poly.pdbx_strand_id
1 'polypeptide(L)'
;RIGELVSVEGQAEFASQLRLLEQTTSGYLDVCDTPEKCDEYLTKVMVQLEELEGRFAEFDEFVLQLTQRREEVYAAFESRKVQLVEKRNRRAESLASAADRILKGIDTRARSMESIDEIAAYFAGDLMVEKVRDIIDQLGELDDAVRVGDLQSRLKTVREDATRQLKDRQDLYEDGGDVIRLGSQRFAVNTQPLDLTTVLRGGEMCLHLTGTQFFEPLDDDALTLSKDLWNQELVSENAEVYRAEYLAVDLFEQLNASGQSISADQIDAAWIQSKTSGRFDEGYAKGVHDHDAAAILQSLVQFDKTIDLLRHAPSVRTAAQLWFQKLLAAKDRKAMTDWIGGFAKLAKAYPHAQPAMEFRGRLVELADAQQDLWRPLFDTDVSSQRIADYLFDQLTHTPRKVVVSGRAEHLLTEFNAAIPAAEREKLLTTALKTADSDPIRSFILARNWADAFVTTHAKSDDADPAVNYIDELAWILLAGGTESMRVADATVAEKLTGLAGSHARITKGTLGVHFHELLRRVRRYRNEVAPRFRLLQETKSRIVDQTRDDMRLDEFKPRVLTSFVRNRLLDEVYLPLIGDNLAKQMGAAGEDKRTDRMGLLLLISPPGYGKTTLMEYIANRLGVVFMKINGPAIGHGVTSLDPAEAPNAAAREEIERLNLALEMGDNVMLYLDDIQHTHPELLQKFISLCDATRKIEGVRNGKTRTYDLRGRRVAVVMAGNPYTESGERFQIPDMLSNRADVYNLGEIIGDSADAFEMSYLENCLTSNTTLAPLATASPEDARAVINAAQRDSIEGIELESNISMDQVREMYEVMRKLLRVRDVVLRVNRAYIRSAAQADAYRTEPPFKLQGSYRNMNRMAEKVASVMNEQELQSLIVSSYEQDAQTLTTDNEANVLKFKELMGVLTTDEKERWDAIKYAFVESIRMQGMDSEDQAGQLMRQLASMRDGLESIRQVISRAIATQSDGAEERMDARVDSLRQSLTASGTQLAETLKTTSQQLEKISAQQAASPPDQKVFVQHKVPRVLADLIKGQFHLMQEWLRPILAESIDNGRDLSKLQEQLDAMLATYNEIESEFDSASGESQPKT
;
A
#
# COMPACT_ATOMS: atom_id res chain seq x y z
N ARG A 1 57.59 -43.67 42.71
CA ARG A 1 58.58 -43.96 41.66
C ARG A 1 57.99 -44.52 40.35
N ILE A 2 57.35 -45.70 40.29
CA ILE A 2 56.72 -46.15 39.01
C ILE A 2 55.45 -45.33 38.67
N GLY A 3 54.57 -45.06 39.64
CA GLY A 3 53.38 -44.23 39.41
C GLY A 3 53.65 -42.76 39.06
N GLU A 4 54.79 -42.19 39.52
CA GLU A 4 55.20 -40.82 39.16
C GLU A 4 55.75 -40.74 37.73
N LEU A 5 56.38 -41.80 37.22
CA LEU A 5 56.85 -41.86 35.83
C LEU A 5 55.70 -42.03 34.84
N VAL A 6 54.73 -42.89 35.16
CA VAL A 6 53.51 -43.10 34.35
C VAL A 6 52.65 -41.83 34.27
N SER A 7 52.56 -41.04 35.34
CA SER A 7 51.83 -39.77 35.35
C SER A 7 52.49 -38.69 34.47
N VAL A 8 53.82 -38.58 34.49
CA VAL A 8 54.56 -37.60 33.68
C VAL A 8 54.55 -37.98 32.19
N GLU A 9 54.63 -39.27 31.86
CA GLU A 9 54.58 -39.77 30.49
C GLU A 9 53.17 -39.63 29.88
N GLY A 10 52.12 -39.93 30.67
CA GLY A 10 50.73 -39.70 30.26
C GLY A 10 50.38 -38.22 30.05
N GLN A 11 50.91 -37.31 30.88
CA GLN A 11 50.74 -35.85 30.69
C GLN A 11 51.39 -35.35 29.38
N ALA A 12 52.59 -35.82 29.05
CA ALA A 12 53.27 -35.42 27.82
C ALA A 12 52.56 -35.97 26.57
N GLU A 13 52.07 -37.21 26.62
CA GLU A 13 51.31 -37.82 25.53
C GLU A 13 49.95 -37.12 25.33
N PHE A 14 49.20 -36.86 26.40
CA PHE A 14 47.94 -36.12 26.36
C PHE A 14 48.11 -34.73 25.76
N ALA A 15 49.12 -33.97 26.18
CA ALA A 15 49.40 -32.64 25.65
C ALA A 15 49.75 -32.65 24.14
N SER A 16 50.41 -33.71 23.66
CA SER A 16 50.72 -33.88 22.23
C SER A 16 49.46 -34.18 21.41
N GLN A 17 48.62 -35.10 21.89
CA GLN A 17 47.36 -35.47 21.23
C GLN A 17 46.36 -34.30 21.22
N LEU A 18 46.28 -33.53 22.30
CA LEU A 18 45.41 -32.36 22.38
C LEU A 18 45.81 -31.28 21.36
N ARG A 19 47.12 -31.05 21.18
CA ARG A 19 47.62 -30.11 20.15
C ARG A 19 47.32 -30.59 18.73
N LEU A 20 47.40 -31.89 18.48
CA LEU A 20 47.05 -32.47 17.17
C LEU A 20 45.56 -32.27 16.87
N LEU A 21 44.70 -32.45 17.88
CA LEU A 21 43.27 -32.22 17.78
C LEU A 21 42.94 -30.75 17.50
N GLU A 22 43.60 -29.81 18.19
CA GLU A 22 43.46 -28.37 17.93
C GLU A 22 43.84 -28.02 16.49
N GLN A 23 44.98 -28.54 16.02
CA GLN A 23 45.44 -28.31 14.64
C GLN A 23 44.46 -28.90 13.60
N THR A 24 43.91 -30.09 13.89
CA THR A 24 42.92 -30.76 13.02
C THR A 24 41.60 -29.99 12.99
N THR A 25 41.11 -29.54 14.15
CA THR A 25 39.91 -28.71 14.29
C THR A 25 40.05 -27.40 13.51
N SER A 26 41.18 -26.70 13.69
CA SER A 26 41.50 -25.48 12.94
C SER A 26 41.52 -25.72 11.44
N GLY A 27 42.19 -26.79 10.98
CA GLY A 27 42.26 -27.14 9.57
C GLY A 27 40.89 -27.48 8.96
N TYR A 28 40.02 -28.17 9.70
CA TYR A 28 38.66 -28.45 9.22
C TYR A 28 37.79 -27.19 9.18
N LEU A 29 37.88 -26.30 10.17
CA LEU A 29 37.15 -25.03 10.16
C LEU A 29 37.54 -24.14 8.96
N ASP A 30 38.81 -24.17 8.54
CA ASP A 30 39.30 -23.42 7.37
C ASP A 30 38.72 -23.95 6.04
N VAL A 31 38.47 -25.26 5.94
CA VAL A 31 37.95 -25.92 4.72
C VAL A 31 36.42 -26.01 4.71
N CYS A 32 35.76 -25.65 5.81
CA CYS A 32 34.31 -25.51 5.87
C CYS A 32 33.84 -24.28 5.06
N ASP A 33 33.35 -24.56 3.85
CA ASP A 33 32.73 -23.62 2.91
C ASP A 33 31.20 -23.74 2.83
N THR A 34 30.63 -24.78 3.44
CA THR A 34 29.20 -25.13 3.42
C THR A 34 28.74 -25.59 4.82
N PRO A 35 27.48 -25.31 5.23
CA PRO A 35 26.92 -25.76 6.50
C PRO A 35 26.99 -27.29 6.69
N GLU A 36 26.79 -28.04 5.61
CA GLU A 36 26.78 -29.51 5.62
C GLU A 36 28.19 -30.05 5.92
N LYS A 37 29.23 -29.41 5.39
CA LYS A 37 30.63 -29.75 5.72
C LYS A 37 30.97 -29.43 7.17
N CYS A 38 30.40 -28.35 7.76
CA CYS A 38 30.58 -28.09 9.19
C CYS A 38 30.07 -29.27 10.03
N ASP A 39 28.88 -29.80 9.71
CA ASP A 39 28.30 -30.93 10.43
C ASP A 39 29.11 -32.22 10.22
N GLU A 40 29.57 -32.48 8.99
CA GLU A 40 30.40 -33.63 8.66
C GLU A 40 31.74 -33.61 9.41
N TYR A 41 32.44 -32.47 9.39
CA TYR A 41 33.74 -32.35 10.06
C TYR A 41 33.60 -32.26 11.59
N LEU A 42 32.55 -31.62 12.10
CA LEU A 42 32.23 -31.66 13.54
C LEU A 42 32.07 -33.11 13.99
N THR A 43 31.29 -33.92 13.26
CA THR A 43 31.11 -35.35 13.57
C THR A 43 32.46 -36.09 13.61
N LYS A 44 33.35 -35.83 12.65
CA LYS A 44 34.70 -36.44 12.63
C LYS A 44 35.57 -36.04 13.83
N VAL A 45 35.53 -34.77 14.24
CA VAL A 45 36.30 -34.29 15.41
C VAL A 45 35.70 -34.83 16.71
N MET A 46 34.38 -34.95 16.80
CA MET A 46 33.70 -35.52 17.97
C MET A 46 34.06 -36.99 18.20
N VAL A 47 34.17 -37.78 17.12
CA VAL A 47 34.66 -39.17 17.21
C VAL A 47 36.11 -39.23 17.72
N GLN A 48 36.98 -38.34 17.24
CA GLN A 48 38.37 -38.27 17.73
C GLN A 48 38.45 -37.87 19.21
N LEU A 49 37.57 -36.96 19.66
CA LEU A 49 37.45 -36.58 21.07
C LEU A 49 36.97 -37.77 21.93
N GLU A 50 35.97 -38.53 21.47
CA GLU A 50 35.49 -39.74 22.16
C GLU A 50 36.57 -40.82 22.27
N GLU A 51 37.37 -41.03 21.21
CA GLU A 51 38.50 -41.95 21.24
C GLU A 51 39.57 -41.52 22.27
N LEU A 52 39.84 -40.21 22.38
CA LEU A 52 40.76 -39.66 23.37
C LEU A 52 40.20 -39.78 24.81
N GLU A 53 38.90 -39.54 25.02
CA GLU A 53 38.24 -39.73 26.30
C GLU A 53 38.33 -41.20 26.78
N GLY A 54 38.08 -42.15 25.87
CA GLY A 54 38.22 -43.58 26.17
C GLY A 54 39.66 -44.00 26.49
N ARG A 55 40.65 -43.40 25.81
CA ARG A 55 42.08 -43.71 25.99
C ARG A 55 42.66 -43.15 27.30
N PHE A 56 42.16 -42.03 27.79
CA PHE A 56 42.64 -41.34 29.00
C PHE A 56 41.65 -41.38 30.17
N ALA A 57 40.66 -42.28 30.13
CA ALA A 57 39.57 -42.39 31.12
C ALA A 57 40.04 -42.62 32.58
N GLU A 58 41.28 -43.08 32.79
CA GLU A 58 41.85 -43.33 34.13
C GLU A 58 42.34 -42.05 34.84
N PHE A 59 42.31 -40.87 34.16
CA PHE A 59 42.79 -39.60 34.68
C PHE A 59 41.67 -38.53 34.71
N ASP A 60 41.05 -38.33 35.88
CA ASP A 60 39.93 -37.37 36.06
C ASP A 60 40.25 -35.94 35.57
N GLU A 61 41.51 -35.49 35.73
CA GLU A 61 41.96 -34.16 35.29
C GLU A 61 41.91 -33.99 33.75
N PHE A 62 42.20 -35.05 32.99
CA PHE A 62 42.15 -35.02 31.53
C PHE A 62 40.73 -35.09 31.00
N VAL A 63 39.84 -35.82 31.68
CA VAL A 63 38.41 -35.90 31.33
C VAL A 63 37.75 -34.53 31.41
N LEU A 64 38.07 -33.74 32.43
CA LEU A 64 37.54 -32.38 32.58
C LEU A 64 38.04 -31.45 31.44
N GLN A 65 39.32 -31.57 31.06
CA GLN A 65 39.88 -30.81 29.94
C GLN A 65 39.28 -31.23 28.58
N LEU A 66 39.07 -32.52 28.33
CA LEU A 66 38.43 -33.02 27.10
C LEU A 66 36.97 -32.57 27.00
N THR A 67 36.25 -32.55 28.11
CA THR A 67 34.86 -32.04 28.17
C THR A 67 34.81 -30.57 27.78
N GLN A 68 35.69 -29.74 28.34
CA GLN A 68 35.79 -28.33 27.97
C GLN A 68 36.11 -28.16 26.49
N ARG A 69 37.03 -28.96 25.94
CA ARG A 69 37.38 -28.92 24.51
C ARG A 69 36.26 -29.37 23.60
N ARG A 70 35.46 -30.34 24.01
CA ARG A 70 34.25 -30.77 23.28
C ARG A 70 33.27 -29.59 23.13
N GLU A 71 33.04 -28.84 24.20
CA GLU A 71 32.19 -27.64 24.16
C GLU A 71 32.77 -26.55 23.23
N GLU A 72 34.08 -26.30 23.31
CA GLU A 72 34.77 -25.31 22.46
C GLU A 72 34.70 -25.67 20.97
N VAL A 73 34.93 -26.95 20.62
CA VAL A 73 34.83 -27.45 19.25
C VAL A 73 33.40 -27.29 18.73
N TYR A 74 32.39 -27.70 19.51
CA TYR A 74 30.99 -27.58 19.14
C TYR A 74 30.61 -26.11 18.88
N ALA A 75 30.97 -25.21 19.80
CA ALA A 75 30.71 -23.79 19.67
C ALA A 75 31.40 -23.18 18.43
N ALA A 76 32.62 -23.61 18.10
CA ALA A 76 33.36 -23.11 16.94
C ALA A 76 32.72 -23.55 15.61
N PHE A 77 32.34 -24.83 15.47
CA PHE A 77 31.67 -25.31 14.26
C PHE A 77 30.25 -24.74 14.10
N GLU A 78 29.48 -24.60 15.19
CA GLU A 78 28.18 -23.94 15.15
C GLU A 78 28.29 -22.47 14.76
N SER A 79 29.24 -21.73 15.36
CA SER A 79 29.51 -20.34 14.98
C SER A 79 29.87 -20.21 13.49
N ARG A 80 30.73 -21.10 12.98
CA ARG A 80 31.08 -21.12 11.55
C ARG A 80 29.89 -21.46 10.66
N LYS A 81 29.06 -22.42 11.05
CA LYS A 81 27.84 -22.81 10.34
C LYS A 81 26.86 -21.63 10.26
N VAL A 82 26.60 -20.95 11.36
CA VAL A 82 25.76 -19.74 11.41
C VAL A 82 26.29 -18.66 10.47
N GLN A 83 27.59 -18.37 10.50
CA GLN A 83 28.20 -17.38 9.60
C GLN A 83 28.03 -17.74 8.11
N LEU A 84 28.18 -19.02 7.74
CA LEU A 84 27.98 -19.48 6.36
C LEU A 84 26.52 -19.37 5.93
N VAL A 85 25.57 -19.71 6.81
CA VAL A 85 24.12 -19.55 6.55
C VAL A 85 23.76 -18.08 6.37
N GLU A 86 24.25 -17.19 7.24
CA GLU A 86 24.04 -15.74 7.12
C GLU A 86 24.59 -15.19 5.80
N LYS A 87 25.81 -15.62 5.42
CA LYS A 87 26.42 -15.22 4.14
C LYS A 87 25.60 -15.69 2.94
N ARG A 88 25.08 -16.92 2.98
CA ARG A 88 24.19 -17.48 1.95
C ARG A 88 22.90 -16.67 1.85
N ASN A 89 22.24 -16.41 2.99
CA ASN A 89 21.00 -15.64 3.05
C ASN A 89 21.17 -14.21 2.56
N ARG A 90 22.23 -13.51 2.97
CA ARG A 90 22.53 -12.15 2.51
C ARG A 90 22.77 -12.10 1.00
N ARG A 91 23.45 -13.10 0.44
CA ARG A 91 23.66 -13.21 -1.02
C ARG A 91 22.33 -13.43 -1.75
N ALA A 92 21.51 -14.36 -1.27
CA ALA A 92 20.19 -14.64 -1.84
C ALA A 92 19.26 -13.41 -1.79
N GLU A 93 19.28 -12.66 -0.68
CA GLU A 93 18.51 -11.42 -0.53
C GLU A 93 18.98 -10.31 -1.49
N SER A 94 20.30 -10.12 -1.64
CA SER A 94 20.85 -9.17 -2.61
C SER A 94 20.47 -9.53 -4.05
N LEU A 95 20.54 -10.81 -4.41
CA LEU A 95 20.11 -11.33 -5.71
C LEU A 95 18.61 -11.11 -5.95
N ALA A 96 17.76 -11.43 -4.98
CA ALA A 96 16.32 -11.23 -5.07
C ALA A 96 15.96 -9.74 -5.22
N SER A 97 16.59 -8.86 -4.44
CA SER A 97 16.40 -7.41 -4.55
C SER A 97 16.86 -6.84 -5.90
N ALA A 98 17.92 -7.41 -6.49
CA ALA A 98 18.34 -7.06 -7.84
C ALA A 98 17.31 -7.54 -8.89
N ALA A 99 16.84 -8.79 -8.79
CA ALA A 99 15.82 -9.34 -9.67
C ALA A 99 14.51 -8.53 -9.59
N ASP A 100 14.11 -8.08 -8.40
CA ASP A 100 12.92 -7.23 -8.22
C ASP A 100 13.00 -5.92 -8.98
N ARG A 101 14.15 -5.25 -8.94
CA ARG A 101 14.37 -4.00 -9.68
C ARG A 101 14.35 -4.24 -11.19
N ILE A 102 14.96 -5.33 -11.65
CA ILE A 102 14.97 -5.68 -13.07
C ILE A 102 13.56 -6.05 -13.54
N LEU A 103 12.81 -6.85 -12.76
CA LEU A 103 11.43 -7.22 -13.06
C LEU A 103 10.49 -6.01 -13.17
N LYS A 104 10.65 -4.99 -12.31
CA LYS A 104 9.90 -3.72 -12.45
C LYS A 104 10.20 -3.01 -13.79
N GLY A 105 11.46 -3.05 -14.23
CA GLY A 105 11.86 -2.52 -15.53
C GLY A 105 11.28 -3.33 -16.70
N ILE A 106 11.30 -4.66 -16.59
CA ILE A 106 10.69 -5.59 -17.57
C ILE A 106 9.19 -5.32 -17.70
N ASP A 107 8.47 -5.19 -16.58
CA ASP A 107 7.02 -4.89 -16.57
C ASP A 107 6.72 -3.55 -17.27
N THR A 108 7.44 -2.49 -16.90
CA THR A 108 7.26 -1.16 -17.50
C THR A 108 7.48 -1.19 -19.01
N ARG A 109 8.54 -1.88 -19.47
CA ARG A 109 8.87 -1.99 -20.89
C ARG A 109 7.87 -2.86 -21.64
N ALA A 110 7.49 -4.02 -21.09
CA ALA A 110 6.52 -4.92 -21.70
C ALA A 110 5.15 -4.26 -21.90
N ARG A 111 4.70 -3.42 -20.96
CA ARG A 111 3.43 -2.66 -21.08
C ARG A 111 3.44 -1.59 -22.17
N SER A 112 4.62 -1.09 -22.56
CA SER A 112 4.75 -0.06 -23.60
C SER A 112 4.67 -0.61 -25.02
N MET A 113 4.90 -1.91 -25.21
CA MET A 113 4.95 -2.57 -26.53
C MET A 113 3.59 -2.58 -27.23
N GLU A 114 3.59 -2.61 -28.55
CA GLU A 114 2.37 -2.42 -29.37
C GLU A 114 1.82 -3.71 -29.98
N SER A 115 2.59 -4.81 -29.94
CA SER A 115 2.18 -6.11 -30.52
C SER A 115 2.53 -7.31 -29.63
N ILE A 116 1.78 -8.39 -29.78
CA ILE A 116 2.03 -9.66 -29.08
C ILE A 116 3.38 -10.26 -29.50
N ASP A 117 3.74 -10.14 -30.78
CA ASP A 117 5.03 -10.63 -31.31
C ASP A 117 6.22 -9.88 -30.70
N GLU A 118 6.09 -8.57 -30.50
CA GLU A 118 7.12 -7.74 -29.84
C GLU A 118 7.33 -8.17 -28.38
N ILE A 119 6.24 -8.41 -27.63
CA ILE A 119 6.30 -8.94 -26.27
C ILE A 119 6.97 -10.32 -26.27
N ALA A 120 6.58 -11.22 -27.17
CA ALA A 120 7.16 -12.55 -27.25
C ALA A 120 8.67 -12.50 -27.57
N ALA A 121 9.09 -11.64 -28.52
CA ALA A 121 10.49 -11.44 -28.86
C ALA A 121 11.30 -10.85 -27.69
N TYR A 122 10.73 -9.88 -26.96
CA TYR A 122 11.35 -9.29 -25.78
C TYR A 122 11.63 -10.32 -24.69
N PHE A 123 10.64 -11.15 -24.34
CA PHE A 123 10.82 -12.21 -23.35
C PHE A 123 11.71 -13.38 -23.85
N ALA A 124 11.86 -13.53 -25.17
CA ALA A 124 12.74 -14.54 -25.75
C ALA A 124 14.22 -14.13 -25.70
N GLY A 125 14.55 -12.85 -25.96
CA GLY A 125 15.94 -12.45 -26.24
C GLY A 125 16.46 -11.17 -25.59
N ASP A 126 15.71 -10.46 -24.74
CA ASP A 126 16.23 -9.26 -24.09
C ASP A 126 17.15 -9.57 -22.90
N LEU A 127 18.24 -8.81 -22.79
CA LEU A 127 19.27 -8.96 -21.76
C LEU A 127 18.72 -8.84 -20.33
N MET A 128 17.70 -8.02 -20.09
CA MET A 128 17.10 -7.88 -18.76
C MET A 128 16.39 -9.17 -18.34
N VAL A 129 15.70 -9.82 -19.27
CA VAL A 129 14.97 -11.07 -19.02
C VAL A 129 15.95 -12.22 -18.80
N GLU A 130 17.01 -12.29 -19.62
CA GLU A 130 18.12 -13.23 -19.43
C GLU A 130 18.76 -13.04 -18.05
N LYS A 131 19.01 -11.79 -17.63
CA LYS A 131 19.60 -11.51 -16.32
C LYS A 131 18.73 -11.99 -15.15
N VAL A 132 17.40 -11.92 -15.27
CA VAL A 132 16.50 -12.48 -14.24
C VAL A 132 16.59 -14.01 -14.23
N ARG A 133 16.66 -14.67 -15.38
CA ARG A 133 16.87 -16.13 -15.46
C ARG A 133 18.20 -16.53 -14.82
N ASP A 134 19.29 -15.82 -15.10
CA ASP A 134 20.58 -16.05 -14.45
C ASP A 134 20.51 -15.93 -12.92
N ILE A 135 19.74 -14.96 -12.41
CA ILE A 135 19.56 -14.77 -10.97
C ILE A 135 18.74 -15.94 -10.37
N ILE A 136 17.73 -16.42 -11.08
CA ILE A 136 16.95 -17.60 -10.69
C ILE A 136 17.87 -18.82 -10.60
N ASP A 137 18.74 -19.04 -11.58
CA ASP A 137 19.70 -20.14 -11.57
C ASP A 137 20.69 -20.02 -10.39
N GLN A 138 21.22 -18.82 -10.14
CA GLN A 138 22.09 -18.54 -8.99
C GLN A 138 21.39 -18.74 -7.63
N LEU A 139 20.10 -18.44 -7.52
CA LEU A 139 19.32 -18.72 -6.30
C LEU A 139 19.08 -20.22 -6.14
N GLY A 140 18.90 -20.95 -7.25
CA GLY A 140 18.85 -22.40 -7.27
C GLY A 140 20.14 -23.04 -6.76
N GLU A 141 21.31 -22.52 -7.17
CA GLU A 141 22.62 -22.95 -6.65
C GLU A 141 22.81 -22.67 -5.14
N LEU A 142 22.02 -21.77 -4.55
CA LEU A 142 22.03 -21.45 -3.12
C LEU A 142 20.97 -22.24 -2.33
N ASP A 143 20.28 -23.20 -2.95
CA ASP A 143 19.17 -23.99 -2.40
C ASP A 143 17.96 -23.17 -1.89
N ASP A 144 17.72 -21.99 -2.47
CA ASP A 144 16.58 -21.13 -2.11
C ASP A 144 15.38 -21.35 -3.06
N ALA A 145 14.78 -22.53 -2.94
CA ALA A 145 13.65 -22.95 -3.80
C ALA A 145 12.43 -22.01 -3.71
N VAL A 146 12.23 -21.35 -2.56
CA VAL A 146 11.09 -20.45 -2.35
C VAL A 146 11.23 -19.20 -3.23
N ARG A 147 12.39 -18.54 -3.20
CA ARG A 147 12.63 -17.34 -4.02
C ARG A 147 12.72 -17.66 -5.52
N VAL A 148 13.25 -18.82 -5.88
CA VAL A 148 13.23 -19.33 -7.26
C VAL A 148 11.80 -19.43 -7.78
N GLY A 149 10.91 -20.09 -7.03
CA GLY A 149 9.51 -20.24 -7.42
C GLY A 149 8.78 -18.90 -7.55
N ASP A 150 9.01 -17.97 -6.62
CA ASP A 150 8.40 -16.64 -6.67
C ASP A 150 8.82 -15.83 -7.91
N LEU A 151 10.13 -15.76 -8.19
CA LEU A 151 10.64 -15.02 -9.35
C LEU A 151 10.17 -15.63 -10.68
N GLN A 152 10.13 -16.96 -10.79
CA GLN A 152 9.59 -17.64 -11.98
C GLN A 152 8.11 -17.33 -12.19
N SER A 153 7.32 -17.40 -11.12
CA SER A 153 5.89 -17.08 -11.14
C SER A 153 5.65 -15.63 -11.57
N ARG A 154 6.42 -14.69 -11.00
CA ARG A 154 6.32 -13.26 -11.33
C ARG A 154 6.73 -12.96 -12.76
N LEU A 155 7.82 -13.55 -13.25
CA LEU A 155 8.24 -13.36 -14.65
C LEU A 155 7.18 -13.86 -15.62
N LYS A 156 6.57 -15.02 -15.34
CA LYS A 156 5.45 -15.55 -16.12
C LYS A 156 4.24 -14.63 -16.07
N THR A 157 3.89 -14.13 -14.87
CA THR A 157 2.76 -13.23 -14.65
C THR A 157 2.92 -11.92 -15.43
N VAL A 158 4.10 -11.29 -15.40
CA VAL A 158 4.36 -10.04 -16.14
C VAL A 158 4.11 -10.22 -17.64
N ARG A 159 4.54 -11.35 -18.22
CA ARG A 159 4.32 -11.65 -19.64
C ARG A 159 2.83 -11.80 -19.97
N GLU A 160 2.13 -12.59 -19.17
CA GLU A 160 0.70 -12.87 -19.36
C GLU A 160 -0.14 -11.59 -19.19
N ASP A 161 0.17 -10.78 -18.18
CA ASP A 161 -0.49 -9.50 -17.92
C ASP A 161 -0.20 -8.47 -19.00
N ALA A 162 1.04 -8.35 -19.49
CA ALA A 162 1.37 -7.45 -20.59
C ALA A 162 0.58 -7.80 -21.86
N THR A 163 0.46 -9.10 -22.17
CA THR A 163 -0.32 -9.57 -23.33
C THR A 163 -1.80 -9.26 -23.16
N ARG A 164 -2.36 -9.48 -21.96
CA ARG A 164 -3.77 -9.18 -21.66
C ARG A 164 -4.06 -7.68 -21.72
N GLN A 165 -3.21 -6.86 -21.12
CA GLN A 165 -3.33 -5.40 -21.13
C GLN A 165 -3.22 -4.83 -22.53
N LEU A 166 -2.35 -5.39 -23.39
CA LEU A 166 -2.24 -4.98 -24.78
C LEU A 166 -3.54 -5.20 -25.56
N LYS A 167 -4.14 -6.39 -25.44
CA LYS A 167 -5.43 -6.70 -26.10
C LYS A 167 -6.53 -5.75 -25.64
N ASP A 168 -6.67 -5.56 -24.33
CA ASP A 168 -7.63 -4.61 -23.78
C ASP A 168 -7.38 -3.17 -24.26
N ARG A 169 -6.11 -2.79 -24.41
CA ARG A 169 -5.75 -1.47 -24.95
C ARG A 169 -6.20 -1.32 -26.39
N GLN A 170 -5.98 -2.32 -27.23
CA GLN A 170 -6.38 -2.31 -28.64
C GLN A 170 -7.91 -2.29 -28.83
N ASP A 171 -8.66 -2.95 -27.94
CA ASP A 171 -10.11 -3.07 -28.06
C ASP A 171 -10.89 -1.90 -27.48
N LEU A 172 -10.44 -1.36 -26.34
CA LEU A 172 -11.19 -0.36 -25.57
C LEU A 172 -10.70 1.08 -25.80
N TYR A 173 -9.43 1.27 -26.15
CA TYR A 173 -8.86 2.61 -26.27
C TYR A 173 -8.91 3.10 -27.72
N GLU A 174 -9.27 4.37 -27.86
CA GLU A 174 -9.30 5.13 -29.11
C GLU A 174 -8.22 6.23 -29.04
N ASP A 175 -7.94 6.89 -30.16
CA ASP A 175 -7.05 8.07 -30.25
C ASP A 175 -5.65 7.89 -29.60
N GLY A 176 -5.04 6.71 -29.77
CA GLY A 176 -3.68 6.46 -29.27
C GLY A 176 -3.57 6.25 -27.75
N GLY A 177 -4.68 6.05 -27.04
CA GLY A 177 -4.69 5.72 -25.61
C GLY A 177 -5.28 6.80 -24.69
N ASP A 178 -5.63 7.97 -25.23
CA ASP A 178 -6.15 9.09 -24.45
C ASP A 178 -7.67 9.01 -24.19
N VAL A 179 -8.38 8.20 -24.97
CA VAL A 179 -9.83 8.01 -24.87
C VAL A 179 -10.14 6.53 -24.71
N ILE A 180 -11.07 6.20 -23.82
CA ILE A 180 -11.62 4.84 -23.69
C ILE A 180 -13.11 4.83 -24.01
N ARG A 181 -13.56 3.81 -24.75
CA ARG A 181 -14.97 3.59 -25.08
C ARG A 181 -15.57 2.50 -24.19
N LEU A 182 -16.59 2.87 -23.41
CA LEU A 182 -17.39 1.94 -22.61
C LEU A 182 -18.81 1.94 -23.16
N GLY A 183 -19.14 0.92 -23.95
CA GLY A 183 -20.39 0.87 -24.72
C GLY A 183 -20.46 1.97 -25.77
N SER A 184 -21.44 2.87 -25.64
CA SER A 184 -21.64 4.02 -26.53
C SER A 184 -20.93 5.29 -26.05
N GLN A 185 -20.43 5.31 -24.81
CA GLN A 185 -19.84 6.48 -24.17
C GLN A 185 -18.31 6.48 -24.31
N ARG A 186 -17.73 7.68 -24.41
CA ARG A 186 -16.28 7.90 -24.45
C ARG A 186 -15.82 8.64 -23.21
N PHE A 187 -14.63 8.32 -22.71
CA PHE A 187 -14.05 8.96 -21.53
C PHE A 187 -12.59 9.31 -21.76
N ALA A 188 -12.15 10.47 -21.25
CA ALA A 188 -10.73 10.81 -21.24
C ALA A 188 -9.99 9.96 -20.18
N VAL A 189 -8.84 9.40 -20.53
CA VAL A 189 -8.03 8.58 -19.62
C VAL A 189 -7.01 9.48 -18.94
N ASN A 190 -6.84 9.34 -17.62
CA ASN A 190 -5.71 9.97 -16.94
C ASN A 190 -4.50 9.02 -16.96
N THR A 191 -3.42 9.42 -17.62
CA THR A 191 -2.18 8.64 -17.72
C THR A 191 -1.16 9.00 -16.64
N GLN A 192 -1.40 10.06 -15.86
CA GLN A 192 -0.51 10.45 -14.77
C GLN A 192 -0.61 9.44 -13.62
N PRO A 193 0.51 8.84 -13.18
CA PRO A 193 0.50 7.95 -12.04
C PRO A 193 0.12 8.72 -10.78
N LEU A 194 -0.65 8.07 -9.90
CA LEU A 194 -0.94 8.58 -8.57
C LEU A 194 0.33 8.57 -7.72
N ASP A 195 0.86 9.75 -7.42
CA ASP A 195 2.05 9.95 -6.61
C ASP A 195 1.99 11.28 -5.85
N LEU A 196 2.83 11.39 -4.83
CA LEU A 196 2.89 12.52 -3.94
C LEU A 196 4.06 13.42 -4.30
N THR A 197 3.80 14.72 -4.43
CA THR A 197 4.80 15.72 -4.81
C THR A 197 4.64 16.98 -3.96
N THR A 198 5.61 17.90 -4.05
CA THR A 198 5.51 19.21 -3.42
C THR A 198 5.34 20.29 -4.49
N VAL A 199 4.43 21.22 -4.26
CA VAL A 199 4.12 22.32 -5.18
C VAL A 199 4.01 23.63 -4.42
N LEU A 200 4.47 24.73 -5.02
CA LEU A 200 4.26 26.06 -4.46
C LEU A 200 2.90 26.60 -4.92
N ARG A 201 1.95 26.76 -3.99
CA ARG A 201 0.62 27.28 -4.29
C ARG A 201 0.28 28.44 -3.36
N GLY A 202 -0.09 29.59 -3.91
CA GLY A 202 -0.47 30.76 -3.11
C GLY A 202 0.66 31.33 -2.22
N GLY A 203 1.92 31.01 -2.53
CA GLY A 203 3.07 31.41 -1.70
C GLY A 203 3.33 30.51 -0.49
N GLU A 204 2.70 29.34 -0.43
CA GLU A 204 2.90 28.27 0.55
C GLU A 204 3.33 26.99 -0.14
N MET A 205 4.22 26.22 0.50
CA MET A 205 4.60 24.89 0.03
C MET A 205 3.51 23.90 0.42
N CYS A 206 2.91 23.27 -0.57
CA CYS A 206 1.86 22.27 -0.36
C CYS A 206 2.32 20.91 -0.85
N LEU A 207 1.94 19.87 -0.11
CA LEU A 207 1.86 18.52 -0.60
C LEU A 207 0.74 18.43 -1.63
N HIS A 208 0.98 17.72 -2.73
CA HIS A 208 0.02 17.52 -3.79
C HIS A 208 0.01 16.08 -4.25
N LEU A 209 -1.19 15.49 -4.32
CA LEU A 209 -1.39 14.18 -4.88
C LEU A 209 -1.74 14.32 -6.36
N THR A 210 -0.86 13.85 -7.24
CA THR A 210 -0.95 14.04 -8.70
C THR A 210 -2.28 13.49 -9.25
N GLY A 211 -2.83 14.19 -10.25
CA GLY A 211 -4.10 13.81 -10.87
C GLY A 211 -5.36 14.12 -10.04
N THR A 212 -5.22 14.62 -8.81
CA THR A 212 -6.36 14.99 -7.94
C THR A 212 -6.36 16.49 -7.62
N GLN A 213 -7.31 16.95 -6.79
CA GLN A 213 -7.31 18.30 -6.22
C GLN A 213 -6.91 18.34 -4.75
N PHE A 214 -6.20 17.31 -4.30
CA PHE A 214 -5.64 17.27 -2.97
C PHE A 214 -4.46 18.24 -2.86
N PHE A 215 -4.56 19.19 -1.93
CA PHE A 215 -3.46 20.07 -1.55
C PHE A 215 -3.46 20.24 -0.03
N GLU A 216 -2.33 19.92 0.59
CA GLU A 216 -2.15 20.07 2.04
C GLU A 216 -0.92 20.94 2.31
N PRO A 217 -1.06 22.10 2.97
CA PRO A 217 0.09 22.92 3.35
C PRO A 217 1.08 22.12 4.20
N LEU A 218 2.37 22.21 3.85
CA LEU A 218 3.43 21.59 4.64
C LEU A 218 3.80 22.49 5.82
N ASP A 219 3.78 21.91 7.01
CA ASP A 219 4.18 22.59 8.25
C ASP A 219 5.47 21.93 8.79
N ASP A 220 6.61 22.58 8.54
CA ASP A 220 7.92 22.16 9.03
C ASP A 220 8.82 23.41 9.20
N ASP A 221 9.47 23.51 10.36
CA ASP A 221 10.33 24.65 10.70
C ASP A 221 11.49 24.83 9.69
N ALA A 222 12.06 23.74 9.18
CA ALA A 222 13.15 23.79 8.22
C ALA A 222 12.68 24.28 6.84
N LEU A 223 11.45 23.95 6.43
CA LEU A 223 10.83 24.51 5.23
C LEU A 223 10.60 26.02 5.38
N THR A 224 10.13 26.45 6.54
CA THR A 224 9.86 27.87 6.83
C THR A 224 11.15 28.71 6.83
N LEU A 225 12.23 28.19 7.42
CA LEU A 225 13.56 28.82 7.44
C LEU A 225 14.23 28.92 6.06
N SER A 226 13.72 28.22 5.04
CA SER A 226 14.29 28.17 3.69
C SER A 226 13.33 28.73 2.62
N LYS A 227 12.37 29.57 3.03
CA LYS A 227 11.37 30.18 2.13
C LYS A 227 11.97 30.99 0.98
N ASP A 228 13.13 31.61 1.21
CA ASP A 228 13.91 32.31 0.18
C ASP A 228 14.41 31.39 -0.95
N LEU A 229 14.48 30.09 -0.70
CA LEU A 229 15.02 29.07 -1.62
C LEU A 229 13.95 28.24 -2.32
N TRP A 230 12.66 28.45 -2.04
CA TRP A 230 11.58 27.61 -2.59
C TRP A 230 11.45 27.66 -4.11
N ASN A 231 11.83 28.79 -4.73
CA ASN A 231 11.84 28.97 -6.18
C ASN A 231 13.18 28.61 -6.82
N GLN A 232 14.17 28.17 -6.04
CA GLN A 232 15.46 27.77 -6.56
C GLN A 232 15.38 26.34 -7.09
N GLU A 233 15.86 26.13 -8.31
CA GLU A 233 15.79 24.82 -8.97
C GLU A 233 17.04 23.97 -8.72
N LEU A 234 18.23 24.59 -8.68
CA LEU A 234 19.52 23.90 -8.63
C LEU A 234 20.38 24.38 -7.47
N VAL A 235 21.23 23.50 -6.93
CA VAL A 235 22.19 23.89 -5.87
C VAL A 235 23.31 24.79 -6.39
N SER A 236 23.62 24.71 -7.68
CA SER A 236 24.72 25.42 -8.35
C SER A 236 24.34 26.80 -8.88
N GLU A 237 23.06 27.21 -8.79
CA GLU A 237 22.60 28.45 -9.40
C GLU A 237 21.45 29.12 -8.64
N ASN A 238 21.53 30.45 -8.57
CA ASN A 238 20.44 31.34 -8.15
C ASN A 238 20.58 32.67 -8.93
N ALA A 239 19.77 33.69 -8.63
CA ALA A 239 19.84 34.98 -9.34
C ALA A 239 21.23 35.66 -9.35
N GLU A 240 22.07 35.36 -8.35
CA GLU A 240 23.38 36.00 -8.13
C GLU A 240 24.57 35.11 -8.51
N VAL A 241 24.39 33.80 -8.63
CA VAL A 241 25.46 32.82 -8.89
C VAL A 241 25.07 31.98 -10.08
N TYR A 242 25.83 32.11 -11.17
CA TYR A 242 25.66 31.27 -12.36
C TYR A 242 26.30 29.89 -12.16
N ARG A 243 25.69 28.84 -12.71
CA ARG A 243 26.22 27.46 -12.75
C ARG A 243 27.71 27.38 -13.09
N ALA A 244 28.16 28.06 -14.14
CA ALA A 244 29.56 27.99 -14.57
C ALA A 244 30.52 28.68 -13.58
N GLU A 245 30.07 29.75 -12.90
CA GLU A 245 30.85 30.41 -11.85
C GLU A 245 30.99 29.52 -10.62
N TYR A 246 29.92 28.83 -10.23
CA TYR A 246 29.93 27.86 -9.14
C TYR A 246 30.95 26.74 -9.42
N LEU A 247 30.91 26.15 -10.62
CA LEU A 247 31.84 25.10 -11.04
C LEU A 247 33.29 25.60 -11.11
N ALA A 248 33.52 26.76 -11.73
CA ALA A 248 34.86 27.31 -11.88
C ALA A 248 35.52 27.61 -10.53
N VAL A 249 34.78 28.20 -9.57
CA VAL A 249 35.33 28.49 -8.24
C VAL A 249 35.60 27.22 -7.44
N ASP A 250 34.72 26.21 -7.51
CA ASP A 250 34.96 24.93 -6.85
C ASP A 250 36.22 24.24 -7.40
N LEU A 251 36.37 24.18 -8.72
CA LEU A 251 37.57 23.60 -9.33
C LEU A 251 38.84 24.39 -9.01
N PHE A 252 38.76 25.72 -8.98
CA PHE A 252 39.86 26.59 -8.58
C PHE A 252 40.32 26.28 -7.14
N GLU A 253 39.39 26.09 -6.21
CA GLU A 253 39.72 25.73 -4.83
C GLU A 253 40.32 24.33 -4.69
N GLN A 254 39.81 23.36 -5.47
CA GLN A 254 40.37 22.00 -5.48
C GLN A 254 41.81 21.97 -6.02
N LEU A 255 42.10 22.77 -7.05
CA LEU A 255 43.46 22.93 -7.58
C LEU A 255 44.39 23.52 -6.51
N ASN A 256 43.94 24.57 -5.81
CA ASN A 256 44.72 25.20 -4.74
C ASN A 256 44.95 24.27 -3.54
N ALA A 257 43.94 23.50 -3.15
CA ALA A 257 44.04 22.56 -2.02
C ALA A 257 44.94 21.35 -2.32
N SER A 258 44.91 20.84 -3.56
CA SER A 258 45.74 19.71 -3.98
C SER A 258 47.19 20.09 -4.27
N GLY A 259 47.50 21.38 -4.36
CA GLY A 259 48.82 21.87 -4.77
C GLY A 259 49.16 21.56 -6.23
N GLN A 260 48.20 21.12 -7.04
CA GLN A 260 48.38 20.84 -8.46
C GLN A 260 48.39 22.15 -9.23
N SER A 261 49.50 22.43 -9.92
CA SER A 261 49.59 23.56 -10.84
C SER A 261 49.18 23.10 -12.24
N ILE A 262 48.10 23.68 -12.76
CA ILE A 262 47.65 23.50 -14.15
C ILE A 262 47.92 24.77 -14.95
N SER A 263 48.33 24.64 -16.22
CA SER A 263 48.39 25.82 -17.10
C SER A 263 46.98 26.26 -17.47
N ALA A 264 46.75 27.57 -17.64
CA ALA A 264 45.45 28.05 -18.13
C ALA A 264 45.12 27.43 -19.51
N ASP A 265 46.14 27.20 -20.35
CA ASP A 265 45.98 26.61 -21.69
C ASP A 265 45.55 25.13 -21.66
N GLN A 266 45.68 24.46 -20.52
CA GLN A 266 45.26 23.06 -20.33
C GLN A 266 43.81 22.95 -19.84
N ILE A 267 43.20 24.09 -19.47
CA ILE A 267 41.81 24.15 -19.00
C ILE A 267 40.94 24.37 -20.23
N ASP A 268 40.37 23.31 -20.77
CA ASP A 268 39.40 23.39 -21.87
C ASP A 268 38.05 22.77 -21.47
N ALA A 269 37.06 22.90 -22.35
CA ALA A 269 35.74 22.34 -22.09
C ALA A 269 35.78 20.81 -21.87
N ALA A 270 36.70 20.09 -22.52
CA ALA A 270 36.84 18.64 -22.34
C ALA A 270 37.38 18.29 -20.94
N TRP A 271 38.33 19.07 -20.44
CA TRP A 271 38.85 18.94 -19.07
C TRP A 271 37.74 19.23 -18.05
N ILE A 272 36.95 20.30 -18.24
CA ILE A 272 35.81 20.60 -17.36
C ILE A 272 34.78 19.46 -17.39
N GLN A 273 34.42 18.93 -18.57
CA GLN A 273 33.51 17.79 -18.70
C GLN A 273 33.99 16.56 -17.92
N SER A 274 35.31 16.31 -17.87
CA SER A 274 35.88 15.21 -17.08
C SER A 274 35.67 15.39 -15.57
N LYS A 275 35.49 16.64 -15.11
CA LYS A 275 35.28 17.01 -13.71
C LYS A 275 33.82 17.13 -13.30
N THR A 276 32.88 17.13 -14.25
CA THR A 276 31.43 17.17 -13.98
C THR A 276 30.81 15.79 -13.74
N SER A 277 31.56 14.70 -13.98
CA SER A 277 31.05 13.33 -13.77
C SER A 277 30.61 13.11 -12.32
N GLY A 278 29.37 12.64 -12.14
CA GLY A 278 28.78 12.37 -10.82
C GLY A 278 28.09 13.57 -10.14
N ARG A 279 28.09 14.75 -10.76
CA ARG A 279 27.48 15.99 -10.22
C ARG A 279 26.13 16.32 -10.87
N PHE A 280 25.23 15.35 -10.85
CA PHE A 280 23.94 15.47 -11.55
C PHE A 280 23.01 16.51 -10.93
N ASP A 281 23.10 16.70 -9.61
CA ASP A 281 22.35 17.69 -8.83
C ASP A 281 22.73 19.15 -9.14
N GLU A 282 23.89 19.37 -9.79
CA GLU A 282 24.38 20.69 -10.18
C GLU A 282 23.92 21.12 -11.59
N GLY A 283 23.24 20.26 -12.37
CA GLY A 283 22.49 20.66 -13.56
C GLY A 283 23.30 21.26 -14.73
N TYR A 284 24.51 20.77 -14.99
CA TYR A 284 25.37 21.27 -16.07
C TYR A 284 24.96 20.75 -17.46
N ALA A 285 24.56 21.67 -18.34
CA ALA A 285 24.42 21.41 -19.79
C ALA A 285 25.78 21.40 -20.50
N LYS A 286 26.04 20.31 -21.24
CA LYS A 286 27.24 20.10 -22.08
C LYS A 286 27.27 21.09 -23.25
N GLY A 287 28.46 21.62 -23.56
CA GLY A 287 28.69 22.64 -24.59
C GLY A 287 28.38 24.08 -24.14
N VAL A 288 27.74 24.28 -22.99
CA VAL A 288 27.40 25.61 -22.44
C VAL A 288 28.23 25.87 -21.18
N HIS A 289 27.97 25.10 -20.12
CA HIS A 289 28.55 25.38 -18.80
C HIS A 289 30.01 24.94 -18.71
N ASP A 290 30.39 23.90 -19.45
CA ASP A 290 31.77 23.46 -19.62
C ASP A 290 32.64 24.49 -20.35
N HIS A 291 32.10 25.07 -21.43
CA HIS A 291 32.74 26.17 -22.16
C HIS A 291 32.90 27.41 -21.27
N ASP A 292 31.80 27.86 -20.66
CA ASP A 292 31.80 29.07 -19.83
C ASP A 292 32.66 28.91 -18.57
N ALA A 293 32.60 27.75 -17.91
CA ALA A 293 33.40 27.48 -16.71
C ALA A 293 34.89 27.38 -17.05
N ALA A 294 35.25 26.85 -18.23
CA ALA A 294 36.63 26.87 -18.69
C ALA A 294 37.15 28.31 -18.82
N ALA A 295 36.39 29.20 -19.47
CA ALA A 295 36.78 30.61 -19.62
C ALA A 295 36.94 31.33 -18.27
N ILE A 296 36.00 31.11 -17.34
CA ILE A 296 36.05 31.71 -15.99
C ILE A 296 37.25 31.16 -15.20
N LEU A 297 37.46 29.85 -15.21
CA LEU A 297 38.55 29.21 -14.49
C LEU A 297 39.92 29.59 -15.06
N GLN A 298 40.06 29.69 -16.38
CA GLN A 298 41.27 30.20 -17.02
C GLN A 298 41.62 31.60 -16.51
N SER A 299 40.65 32.51 -16.46
CA SER A 299 40.84 33.87 -15.95
C SER A 299 41.25 33.86 -14.47
N LEU A 300 40.60 33.05 -13.63
CA LEU A 300 40.98 32.87 -12.22
C LEU A 300 42.41 32.36 -12.04
N VAL A 301 42.83 31.36 -12.81
CA VAL A 301 44.19 30.79 -12.75
C VAL A 301 45.24 31.80 -13.27
N GLN A 302 44.90 32.61 -14.28
CA GLN A 302 45.76 33.68 -14.77
C GLN A 302 45.93 34.80 -13.73
N PHE A 303 44.84 35.20 -13.06
CA PHE A 303 44.90 36.14 -11.94
C PHE A 303 45.79 35.60 -10.83
N ASP A 304 45.53 34.39 -10.33
CA ASP A 304 46.29 33.81 -9.20
C ASP A 304 47.81 33.76 -9.46
N LYS A 305 48.22 33.51 -10.71
CA LYS A 305 49.64 33.52 -11.12
C LYS A 305 50.29 34.91 -11.10
N THR A 306 49.54 35.98 -11.31
CA THR A 306 50.07 37.32 -11.56
C THR A 306 49.86 38.29 -10.39
N ILE A 307 48.79 38.12 -9.62
CA ILE A 307 48.35 39.09 -8.61
C ILE A 307 49.22 39.09 -7.34
N ASP A 308 49.94 38.01 -7.04
CA ASP A 308 50.84 37.92 -5.87
C ASP A 308 50.11 38.34 -4.56
N LEU A 309 50.65 39.28 -3.78
CA LEU A 309 50.00 39.80 -2.57
C LEU A 309 48.67 40.52 -2.85
N LEU A 310 48.37 40.89 -4.10
CA LEU A 310 47.07 41.43 -4.46
C LEU A 310 45.95 40.38 -4.41
N ARG A 311 46.23 39.08 -4.21
CA ARG A 311 45.21 38.04 -3.94
C ARG A 311 44.34 38.32 -2.72
N HIS A 312 44.87 39.07 -1.76
CA HIS A 312 44.15 39.56 -0.59
C HIS A 312 43.43 40.85 -0.95
N ALA A 313 42.12 40.97 -0.70
CA ALA A 313 41.35 42.15 -1.11
C ALA A 313 41.92 43.48 -0.56
N PRO A 314 41.74 44.63 -1.26
CA PRO A 314 42.25 45.93 -0.83
C PRO A 314 41.89 46.32 0.61
N SER A 315 40.67 46.02 1.06
CA SER A 315 40.20 46.24 2.43
C SER A 315 40.95 45.39 3.45
N VAL A 316 41.24 44.12 3.14
CA VAL A 316 42.03 43.22 4.01
C VAL A 316 43.46 43.72 4.14
N ARG A 317 44.10 44.08 3.02
CA ARG A 317 45.47 44.64 3.03
C ARG A 317 45.51 45.91 3.88
N THR A 318 44.56 46.81 3.67
CA THR A 318 44.47 48.08 4.40
C THR A 318 44.24 47.87 5.88
N ALA A 319 43.27 47.04 6.27
CA ALA A 319 42.99 46.73 7.66
C ALA A 319 44.20 46.14 8.38
N ALA A 320 44.88 45.21 7.72
CA ALA A 320 46.09 44.61 8.23
C ALA A 320 47.23 45.62 8.39
N GLN A 321 47.42 46.54 7.43
CA GLN A 321 48.46 47.58 7.54
C GLN A 321 48.11 48.61 8.62
N LEU A 322 46.85 49.07 8.69
CA LEU A 322 46.40 49.98 9.74
C LEU A 322 46.61 49.36 11.12
N TRP A 323 46.15 48.11 11.32
CA TRP A 323 46.32 47.41 12.57
C TRP A 323 47.80 47.19 12.90
N PHE A 324 48.56 46.54 12.01
CA PHE A 324 49.93 46.13 12.30
C PHE A 324 50.90 47.31 12.41
N GLN A 325 50.74 48.36 11.59
CA GLN A 325 51.65 49.50 11.60
C GLN A 325 51.27 50.61 12.59
N LYS A 326 49.97 50.82 12.85
CA LYS A 326 49.53 51.98 13.63
C LYS A 326 48.88 51.63 14.97
N LEU A 327 48.26 50.47 15.11
CA LEU A 327 47.53 50.09 16.34
C LEU A 327 48.31 49.10 17.21
N LEU A 328 49.02 48.14 16.61
CA LEU A 328 49.79 47.14 17.33
C LEU A 328 50.99 47.78 18.04
N ALA A 329 51.20 47.42 19.31
CA ALA A 329 52.30 47.94 20.09
C ALA A 329 53.65 47.67 19.42
N ALA A 330 54.54 48.67 19.43
CA ALA A 330 55.83 48.60 18.74
C ALA A 330 56.69 47.38 19.14
N LYS A 331 56.57 46.94 20.40
CA LYS A 331 57.24 45.74 20.93
C LYS A 331 56.75 44.47 20.24
N ASP A 332 55.44 44.26 20.18
CA ASP A 332 54.82 43.05 19.62
C ASP A 332 54.99 43.01 18.10
N ARG A 333 54.85 44.17 17.44
CA ARG A 333 55.14 44.32 16.01
C ARG A 333 56.57 43.90 15.67
N LYS A 334 57.56 44.37 16.45
CA LYS A 334 58.96 44.00 16.25
C LYS A 334 59.18 42.51 16.48
N ALA A 335 58.62 41.96 17.57
CA ALA A 335 58.71 40.53 17.88
C ALA A 335 58.16 39.66 16.74
N MET A 336 56.98 39.98 16.21
CA MET A 336 56.39 39.25 15.09
C MET A 336 57.20 39.38 13.79
N THR A 337 57.70 40.58 13.50
CA THR A 337 58.53 40.84 12.31
C THR A 337 59.83 40.04 12.35
N ASP A 338 60.48 39.97 13.51
CA ASP A 338 61.71 39.21 13.73
C ASP A 338 61.44 37.70 13.69
N TRP A 339 60.35 37.25 14.34
CA TRP A 339 59.98 35.84 14.42
C TRP A 339 59.62 35.25 13.05
N ILE A 340 58.69 35.88 12.32
CA ILE A 340 58.30 35.44 10.97
C ILE A 340 59.47 35.65 10.00
N GLY A 341 60.19 36.75 10.16
CA GLY A 341 61.31 37.10 9.30
C GLY A 341 62.49 36.11 9.37
N GLY A 342 62.75 35.55 10.56
CA GLY A 342 63.80 34.54 10.78
C GLY A 342 63.52 33.20 10.07
N PHE A 343 62.25 32.90 9.79
CA PHE A 343 61.81 31.66 9.16
C PHE A 343 61.25 31.85 7.74
N ALA A 344 61.33 33.05 7.16
CA ALA A 344 60.68 33.39 5.89
C ALA A 344 61.00 32.42 4.73
N LYS A 345 62.25 31.95 4.61
CA LYS A 345 62.64 30.96 3.58
C LYS A 345 62.00 29.59 3.81
N LEU A 346 61.93 29.14 5.05
CA LEU A 346 61.33 27.86 5.42
C LEU A 346 59.80 27.91 5.28
N ALA A 347 59.20 28.99 5.78
CA ALA A 347 57.78 29.27 5.67
C ALA A 347 57.30 29.37 4.21
N LYS A 348 58.14 29.89 3.31
CA LYS A 348 57.85 29.94 1.87
C LYS A 348 57.95 28.56 1.20
N ALA A 349 58.88 27.72 1.64
CA ALA A 349 59.06 26.37 1.09
C ALA A 349 58.01 25.37 1.62
N TYR A 350 57.57 25.55 2.87
CA TYR A 350 56.60 24.68 3.53
C TYR A 350 55.50 25.52 4.22
N PRO A 351 54.53 26.06 3.46
CA PRO A 351 53.49 26.96 3.98
C PRO A 351 52.57 26.32 5.03
N HIS A 352 52.49 24.98 5.04
CA HIS A 352 51.69 24.19 5.97
C HIS A 352 52.51 23.54 7.09
N ALA A 353 53.80 23.86 7.20
CA ALA A 353 54.59 23.37 8.32
C ALA A 353 54.07 23.98 9.63
N GLN A 354 54.19 23.23 10.72
CA GLN A 354 53.71 23.63 12.04
C GLN A 354 54.15 25.06 12.46
N PRO A 355 55.41 25.52 12.23
CA PRO A 355 55.80 26.89 12.53
C PRO A 355 54.99 27.95 11.75
N ALA A 356 54.64 27.68 10.49
CA ALA A 356 53.84 28.59 9.69
C ALA A 356 52.40 28.72 10.23
N MET A 357 51.84 27.61 10.69
CA MET A 357 50.53 27.59 11.36
C MET A 357 50.57 28.34 12.70
N GLU A 358 51.61 28.14 13.51
CA GLU A 358 51.80 28.83 14.79
C GLU A 358 51.95 30.36 14.60
N PHE A 359 52.66 30.81 13.57
CA PHE A 359 52.79 32.24 13.27
C PHE A 359 51.45 32.87 12.89
N ARG A 360 50.68 32.20 12.01
CA ARG A 360 49.33 32.66 11.65
C ARG A 360 48.41 32.66 12.87
N GLY A 361 48.42 31.60 13.66
CA GLY A 361 47.64 31.50 14.91
C GLY A 361 47.95 32.64 15.88
N ARG A 362 49.24 32.97 16.07
CA ARG A 362 49.62 34.09 16.93
C ARG A 362 49.18 35.45 16.39
N LEU A 363 49.28 35.66 15.08
CA LEU A 363 48.75 36.88 14.45
C LEU A 363 47.23 37.00 14.62
N VAL A 364 46.50 35.87 14.51
CA VAL A 364 45.06 35.83 14.77
C VAL A 364 44.78 36.24 16.21
N GLU A 365 45.40 35.60 17.21
CA GLU A 365 45.20 35.93 18.63
C GLU A 365 45.43 37.42 18.92
N LEU A 366 46.49 38.01 18.36
CA LEU A 366 46.81 39.42 18.55
C LEU A 366 45.81 40.35 17.86
N ALA A 367 45.35 39.99 16.65
CA ALA A 367 44.36 40.78 15.92
C ALA A 367 42.99 40.71 16.60
N ASP A 368 42.62 39.53 17.13
CA ASP A 368 41.35 39.28 17.83
C ASP A 368 41.28 40.04 19.15
N ALA A 369 42.38 40.05 19.93
CA ALA A 369 42.47 40.81 21.17
C ALA A 369 42.27 42.32 20.99
N GLN A 370 42.36 42.83 19.76
CA GLN A 370 42.17 44.24 19.41
C GLN A 370 41.06 44.45 18.37
N GLN A 371 40.18 43.45 18.18
CA GLN A 371 39.15 43.48 17.15
C GLN A 371 38.26 44.73 17.24
N ASP A 372 37.89 45.15 18.45
CA ASP A 372 37.05 46.33 18.70
C ASP A 372 37.62 47.64 18.12
N LEU A 373 38.94 47.72 17.91
CA LEU A 373 39.60 48.92 17.39
C LEU A 373 39.51 49.04 15.86
N TRP A 374 39.61 47.92 15.14
CA TRP A 374 39.71 47.93 13.68
C TRP A 374 38.46 47.37 12.99
N ARG A 375 37.75 46.41 13.59
CA ARG A 375 36.58 45.75 12.97
C ARG A 375 35.46 46.71 12.61
N PRO A 376 35.08 47.72 13.42
CA PRO A 376 34.02 48.67 13.05
C PRO A 376 34.34 49.51 11.81
N LEU A 377 35.62 49.55 11.39
CA LEU A 377 36.03 50.28 10.21
C LEU A 377 35.80 49.48 8.92
N PHE A 378 35.75 48.15 8.95
CA PHE A 378 35.74 47.33 7.73
C PHE A 378 34.53 46.41 7.67
N ASP A 379 34.21 45.93 6.46
CA ASP A 379 33.11 44.99 6.23
C ASP A 379 33.37 43.62 6.89
N THR A 380 32.31 42.81 7.01
CA THR A 380 32.35 41.51 7.70
C THR A 380 33.35 40.52 7.10
N ASP A 381 33.71 40.70 5.83
CA ASP A 381 34.73 39.93 5.11
C ASP A 381 36.15 40.10 5.63
N VAL A 382 36.44 41.16 6.39
CA VAL A 382 37.77 41.41 6.98
C VAL A 382 37.84 40.78 8.37
N SER A 383 38.36 39.55 8.46
CA SER A 383 38.50 38.81 9.72
C SER A 383 39.94 38.81 10.26
N SER A 384 40.10 38.51 11.54
CA SER A 384 41.41 38.29 12.19
C SER A 384 42.24 37.26 11.42
N GLN A 385 41.59 36.20 10.91
CA GLN A 385 42.19 35.19 10.05
C GLN A 385 42.76 35.78 8.75
N ARG A 386 41.95 36.56 8.02
CA ARG A 386 42.40 37.17 6.75
C ARG A 386 43.49 38.22 6.93
N ILE A 387 43.44 38.99 8.04
CA ILE A 387 44.51 39.91 8.42
C ILE A 387 45.81 39.14 8.69
N ALA A 388 45.74 38.07 9.48
CA ALA A 388 46.88 37.22 9.77
C ALA A 388 47.45 36.58 8.50
N ASP A 389 46.59 36.10 7.61
CA ASP A 389 46.99 35.47 6.36
C ASP A 389 47.75 36.43 5.45
N TYR A 390 47.23 37.64 5.26
CA TYR A 390 47.91 38.67 4.51
C TYR A 390 49.24 39.09 5.17
N LEU A 391 49.26 39.32 6.49
CA LEU A 391 50.48 39.76 7.17
C LEU A 391 51.59 38.71 7.14
N PHE A 392 51.23 37.44 7.31
CA PHE A 392 52.18 36.35 7.14
C PHE A 392 52.80 36.38 5.74
N ASP A 393 51.98 36.49 4.70
CA ASP A 393 52.46 36.53 3.32
C ASP A 393 53.32 37.78 3.08
N GLN A 394 52.90 38.95 3.58
CA GLN A 394 53.62 40.22 3.46
C GLN A 394 54.97 40.23 4.20
N LEU A 395 55.07 39.59 5.37
CA LEU A 395 56.28 39.52 6.19
C LEU A 395 57.29 38.48 5.66
N THR A 396 56.79 37.44 4.97
CA THR A 396 57.62 36.43 4.29
C THR A 396 58.02 36.85 2.87
N HIS A 397 57.32 37.83 2.28
CA HIS A 397 57.64 38.41 0.98
C HIS A 397 58.98 39.17 0.98
N THR A 398 59.63 39.24 -0.18
CA THR A 398 60.89 39.98 -0.39
C THR A 398 60.79 40.78 -1.69
N PRO A 399 60.98 42.13 -1.68
CA PRO A 399 61.27 42.98 -0.52
C PRO A 399 60.04 43.21 0.38
N ARG A 400 60.25 43.43 1.68
CA ARG A 400 59.18 43.67 2.69
C ARG A 400 58.53 45.06 2.60
N LYS A 401 58.35 45.59 1.39
CA LYS A 401 57.58 46.82 1.16
C LYS A 401 56.09 46.47 1.11
N VAL A 402 55.26 47.36 1.67
CA VAL A 402 53.81 47.25 1.54
C VAL A 402 53.45 47.28 0.06
N VAL A 403 52.67 46.29 -0.38
CA VAL A 403 52.17 46.23 -1.75
C VAL A 403 50.84 46.97 -1.86
N VAL A 404 50.72 47.83 -2.88
CA VAL A 404 49.48 48.50 -3.28
C VAL A 404 49.16 48.22 -4.73
N SER A 405 47.88 48.23 -5.09
CA SER A 405 47.46 48.00 -6.48
C SER A 405 47.81 49.18 -7.39
N GLY A 406 48.11 48.89 -8.66
CA GLY A 406 48.24 49.93 -9.70
C GLY A 406 46.96 50.77 -9.84
N ARG A 407 45.78 50.15 -9.64
CA ARG A 407 44.48 50.85 -9.66
C ARG A 407 44.38 51.93 -8.58
N ALA A 408 44.82 51.65 -7.35
CA ALA A 408 44.83 52.63 -6.27
C ALA A 408 45.85 53.75 -6.51
N GLU A 409 47.00 53.47 -7.14
CA GLU A 409 47.98 54.48 -7.53
C GLU A 409 47.48 55.40 -8.65
N HIS A 410 46.74 54.84 -9.62
CA HIS A 410 46.04 55.64 -10.64
C HIS A 410 44.96 56.54 -10.01
N LEU A 411 44.15 56.00 -9.09
CA LEU A 411 43.15 56.79 -8.35
C LEU A 411 43.80 57.89 -7.51
N LEU A 412 44.99 57.66 -6.93
CA LEU A 412 45.75 58.72 -6.26
C LEU A 412 46.15 59.82 -7.24
N THR A 413 46.58 59.46 -8.44
CA THR A 413 46.95 60.43 -9.49
C THR A 413 45.74 61.26 -9.91
N GLU A 414 44.58 60.63 -10.10
CA GLU A 414 43.32 61.33 -10.41
C GLU A 414 42.85 62.20 -9.24
N PHE A 415 42.93 61.72 -7.99
CA PHE A 415 42.63 62.48 -6.78
C PHE A 415 43.49 63.75 -6.70
N ASN A 416 44.79 63.60 -6.99
CA ASN A 416 45.76 64.68 -7.01
C ASN A 416 45.51 65.72 -8.11
N ALA A 417 44.88 65.33 -9.21
CA ALA A 417 44.50 66.22 -10.30
C ALA A 417 43.15 66.91 -10.05
N ALA A 418 42.22 66.24 -9.37
CA ALA A 418 40.87 66.75 -9.11
C ALA A 418 40.82 67.78 -7.96
N ILE A 419 41.73 67.71 -6.99
CA ILE A 419 41.70 68.57 -5.79
C ILE A 419 42.77 69.67 -5.86
N PRO A 420 42.42 70.95 -5.59
CA PRO A 420 43.39 72.05 -5.57
C PRO A 420 44.57 71.80 -4.61
N ALA A 421 45.78 72.18 -5.01
CA ALA A 421 47.00 71.91 -4.25
C ALA A 421 46.95 72.42 -2.80
N ALA A 422 46.35 73.60 -2.56
CA ALA A 422 46.24 74.19 -1.22
C ALA A 422 45.29 73.41 -0.28
N GLU A 423 44.19 72.85 -0.81
CA GLU A 423 43.27 72.03 -0.03
C GLU A 423 43.87 70.66 0.28
N ARG A 424 44.56 70.07 -0.69
CA ARG A 424 45.32 68.83 -0.52
C ARG A 424 46.44 68.98 0.52
N GLU A 425 47.19 70.08 0.49
CA GLU A 425 48.26 70.33 1.47
C GLU A 425 47.69 70.51 2.87
N LYS A 426 46.54 71.20 3.01
CA LYS A 426 45.82 71.33 4.28
C LYS A 426 45.34 69.97 4.80
N LEU A 427 44.76 69.13 3.93
CA LEU A 427 44.34 67.77 4.26
C LEU A 427 45.51 66.91 4.74
N LEU A 428 46.59 66.83 3.95
CA LEU A 428 47.79 66.07 4.30
C LEU A 428 48.40 66.56 5.61
N THR A 429 48.47 67.88 5.82
CA THR A 429 49.01 68.46 7.05
C THR A 429 48.13 68.15 8.26
N THR A 430 46.80 68.19 8.13
CA THR A 430 45.87 67.83 9.21
C THR A 430 45.88 66.33 9.50
N ALA A 431 45.82 65.48 8.47
CA ALA A 431 45.84 64.03 8.63
C ALA A 431 47.17 63.52 9.20
N LEU A 432 48.32 64.01 8.71
CA LEU A 432 49.64 63.60 9.17
C LEU A 432 49.97 64.11 10.58
N LYS A 433 49.52 65.31 10.97
CA LYS A 433 49.73 65.83 12.34
C LYS A 433 48.96 65.05 13.41
N THR A 434 47.80 64.50 13.06
CA THR A 434 46.95 63.74 14.00
C THR A 434 47.21 62.23 13.94
N ALA A 435 47.88 61.74 12.90
CA ALA A 435 48.14 60.31 12.67
C ALA A 435 48.94 59.62 13.79
N ASP A 436 49.80 60.35 14.50
CA ASP A 436 50.60 59.79 15.60
C ASP A 436 49.85 59.79 16.95
N SER A 437 48.85 60.66 17.12
CA SER A 437 48.04 60.74 18.35
C SER A 437 46.73 59.92 18.29
N ASP A 438 46.13 59.80 17.10
CA ASP A 438 44.90 59.05 16.86
C ASP A 438 44.87 58.51 15.41
N PRO A 439 45.43 57.31 15.18
CA PRO A 439 45.51 56.73 13.85
C PRO A 439 44.15 56.40 13.23
N ILE A 440 43.16 56.04 14.06
CA ILE A 440 41.81 55.66 13.62
C ILE A 440 41.10 56.89 13.04
N ARG A 441 41.09 58.02 13.76
CA ARG A 441 40.48 59.26 13.25
C ARG A 441 41.13 59.73 11.96
N SER A 442 42.45 59.60 11.87
CA SER A 442 43.21 60.02 10.69
C SER A 442 42.90 59.15 9.47
N PHE A 443 42.74 57.83 9.67
CA PHE A 443 42.29 56.91 8.63
C PHE A 443 40.84 57.20 8.19
N ILE A 444 39.91 57.42 9.13
CA ILE A 444 38.52 57.76 8.81
C ILE A 444 38.46 59.04 7.96
N LEU A 445 39.23 60.07 8.31
CA LEU A 445 39.31 61.30 7.53
C LEU A 445 39.81 61.02 6.10
N ALA A 446 40.93 60.30 5.97
CA ALA A 446 41.48 59.95 4.65
C ALA A 446 40.47 59.15 3.81
N ARG A 447 39.73 58.24 4.44
CA ARG A 447 38.70 57.44 3.78
C ARG A 447 37.50 58.26 3.33
N ASN A 448 37.01 59.18 4.15
CA ASN A 448 35.90 60.05 3.75
C ASN A 448 36.27 60.92 2.54
N TRP A 449 37.53 61.35 2.44
CA TRP A 449 38.02 62.06 1.26
C TRP A 449 38.16 61.15 0.04
N ALA A 450 38.69 59.94 0.21
CA ALA A 450 38.76 58.94 -0.85
C ALA A 450 37.37 58.60 -1.40
N ASP A 451 36.40 58.36 -0.51
CA ASP A 451 35.01 58.06 -0.84
C ASP A 451 34.32 59.22 -1.57
N ALA A 452 34.44 60.45 -1.05
CA ALA A 452 33.88 61.64 -1.69
C ALA A 452 34.48 61.87 -3.09
N PHE A 453 35.79 61.65 -3.25
CA PHE A 453 36.46 61.72 -4.54
C PHE A 453 35.95 60.65 -5.50
N VAL A 454 35.95 59.37 -5.10
CA VAL A 454 35.52 58.25 -5.95
C VAL A 454 34.06 58.44 -6.38
N THR A 455 33.18 58.86 -5.47
CA THR A 455 31.77 59.10 -5.77
C THR A 455 31.54 60.24 -6.77
N THR A 456 32.40 61.26 -6.75
CA THR A 456 32.17 62.50 -7.52
C THR A 456 32.96 62.54 -8.84
N HIS A 457 34.12 61.89 -8.91
CA HIS A 457 35.09 62.09 -10.00
C HIS A 457 35.57 60.79 -10.67
N ALA A 458 35.43 59.62 -10.04
CA ALA A 458 35.93 58.39 -10.63
C ALA A 458 35.04 57.93 -11.80
N LYS A 459 35.69 57.49 -12.88
CA LYS A 459 34.99 56.87 -14.01
C LYS A 459 34.48 55.49 -13.60
N SER A 460 33.26 55.17 -14.02
CA SER A 460 32.68 53.84 -13.86
C SER A 460 33.39 52.83 -14.77
N ASP A 461 33.82 51.72 -14.17
CA ASP A 461 34.28 50.51 -14.84
C ASP A 461 33.46 49.35 -14.25
N ASP A 462 32.68 48.69 -15.10
CA ASP A 462 31.78 47.62 -14.66
C ASP A 462 32.54 46.37 -14.19
N ALA A 463 33.74 46.10 -14.73
CA ALA A 463 34.54 44.94 -14.38
C ALA A 463 35.44 45.23 -13.18
N ASP A 464 35.98 46.45 -13.06
CA ASP A 464 36.84 46.88 -11.95
C ASP A 464 36.42 48.22 -11.29
N PRO A 465 35.32 48.22 -10.51
CA PRO A 465 34.79 49.44 -9.90
C PRO A 465 35.79 50.12 -8.96
N ALA A 466 35.98 51.43 -9.13
CA ALA A 466 36.88 52.24 -8.28
C ALA A 466 36.51 52.19 -6.78
N VAL A 467 35.25 51.94 -6.45
CA VAL A 467 34.72 51.80 -5.07
C VAL A 467 35.46 50.70 -4.30
N ASN A 468 35.94 49.64 -4.97
CA ASN A 468 36.66 48.53 -4.34
C ASN A 468 38.02 48.94 -3.74
N TYR A 469 38.54 50.12 -4.10
CA TYR A 469 39.88 50.60 -3.73
C TYR A 469 39.87 51.77 -2.77
N ILE A 470 38.70 52.18 -2.25
CA ILE A 470 38.57 53.34 -1.34
C ILE A 470 39.46 53.19 -0.10
N ASP A 471 39.45 52.01 0.53
CA ASP A 471 40.28 51.75 1.72
C ASP A 471 41.79 51.83 1.40
N GLU A 472 42.21 51.27 0.26
CA GLU A 472 43.62 51.30 -0.15
C GLU A 472 44.07 52.71 -0.54
N LEU A 473 43.22 53.47 -1.24
CA LEU A 473 43.48 54.89 -1.52
C LEU A 473 43.60 55.70 -0.22
N ALA A 474 42.71 55.47 0.76
CA ALA A 474 42.77 56.11 2.07
C ALA A 474 44.09 55.80 2.80
N TRP A 475 44.56 54.55 2.71
CA TRP A 475 45.85 54.16 3.26
C TRP A 475 47.02 54.88 2.59
N ILE A 476 47.01 54.97 1.26
CA ILE A 476 48.05 55.66 0.49
C ILE A 476 48.09 57.16 0.84
N LEU A 477 46.92 57.80 0.98
CA LEU A 477 46.79 59.19 1.43
C LEU A 477 47.37 59.38 2.83
N LEU A 478 47.04 58.48 3.77
CA LEU A 478 47.55 58.53 5.15
C LEU A 478 49.07 58.32 5.22
N ALA A 479 49.63 57.51 4.31
CA ALA A 479 51.07 57.27 4.20
C ALA A 479 51.83 58.38 3.47
N GLY A 480 51.14 59.38 2.92
CA GLY A 480 51.74 60.50 2.20
C GLY A 480 52.18 60.18 0.76
N GLY A 481 51.64 59.11 0.15
CA GLY A 481 51.94 58.70 -1.21
C GLY A 481 52.52 57.28 -1.31
N THR A 482 52.96 56.90 -2.51
CA THR A 482 53.40 55.52 -2.84
C THR A 482 54.91 55.30 -2.79
N GLU A 483 55.72 56.32 -2.49
CA GLU A 483 57.20 56.25 -2.56
C GLU A 483 57.82 55.16 -1.67
N SER A 484 57.21 54.92 -0.50
CA SER A 484 57.65 53.89 0.46
C SER A 484 57.07 52.50 0.15
N MET A 485 56.17 52.40 -0.81
CA MET A 485 55.39 51.20 -1.15
C MET A 485 55.93 50.54 -2.43
N ARG A 486 55.42 49.35 -2.73
CA ARG A 486 55.60 48.68 -4.02
C ARG A 486 54.26 48.69 -4.75
N VAL A 487 54.19 49.37 -5.89
CA VAL A 487 53.03 49.30 -6.77
C VAL A 487 53.10 47.99 -7.54
N ALA A 488 52.06 47.16 -7.44
CA ALA A 488 51.91 45.95 -8.22
C ALA A 488 51.01 46.22 -9.42
N ASP A 489 51.58 46.06 -10.61
CA ASP A 489 50.90 46.18 -11.89
C ASP A 489 50.40 44.81 -12.34
N ALA A 490 49.27 44.38 -11.76
CA ALA A 490 48.58 43.14 -12.13
C ALA A 490 47.08 43.39 -12.17
N THR A 491 46.41 42.79 -13.17
CA THR A 491 44.97 42.87 -13.36
C THR A 491 44.26 41.89 -12.45
N VAL A 492 43.27 42.36 -11.69
CA VAL A 492 42.41 41.51 -10.84
C VAL A 492 41.00 41.34 -11.42
N ALA A 493 40.74 41.93 -12.58
CA ALA A 493 39.46 41.87 -13.26
C ALA A 493 39.63 41.85 -14.77
N GLU A 494 38.68 41.19 -15.45
CA GLU A 494 38.61 41.07 -16.90
C GLU A 494 37.15 40.95 -17.34
N LYS A 495 36.85 41.41 -18.55
CA LYS A 495 35.53 41.21 -19.17
C LYS A 495 35.60 40.02 -20.13
N LEU A 496 35.03 38.90 -19.72
CA LEU A 496 34.92 37.71 -20.57
C LEU A 496 33.84 37.92 -21.63
N THR A 497 34.10 37.42 -22.83
CA THR A 497 33.21 37.51 -24.00
C THR A 497 32.99 36.13 -24.61
N GLY A 498 31.91 35.97 -25.37
CA GLY A 498 31.60 34.69 -26.04
C GLY A 498 30.99 33.64 -25.13
N LEU A 499 30.41 34.03 -23.98
CA LEU A 499 29.72 33.09 -23.09
C LEU A 499 28.39 32.64 -23.70
N ALA A 500 28.09 31.35 -23.56
CA ALA A 500 26.92 30.70 -24.12
C ALA A 500 25.73 30.64 -23.15
N GLY A 501 25.99 30.78 -21.84
CA GLY A 501 25.00 30.69 -20.78
C GLY A 501 23.89 31.74 -20.80
N SER A 502 22.71 31.33 -20.34
CA SER A 502 21.58 32.22 -20.07
C SER A 502 21.46 32.46 -18.56
N HIS A 503 21.99 33.59 -18.08
CA HIS A 503 21.94 33.97 -16.66
C HIS A 503 21.83 35.49 -16.51
N ALA A 504 21.21 35.99 -15.42
CA ALA A 504 20.99 37.43 -15.20
C ALA A 504 22.29 38.26 -15.18
N ARG A 505 23.41 37.65 -14.80
CA ARG A 505 24.75 38.29 -14.78
C ARG A 505 25.43 38.33 -16.15
N ILE A 506 24.94 37.58 -17.14
CA ILE A 506 25.48 37.57 -18.50
C ILE A 506 24.71 38.57 -19.36
N THR A 507 25.38 39.65 -19.78
CA THR A 507 24.77 40.66 -20.65
C THR A 507 25.37 40.56 -22.04
N LYS A 508 24.56 40.21 -23.05
CA LYS A 508 25.00 40.05 -24.46
C LYS A 508 26.21 39.11 -24.62
N GLY A 509 26.23 37.98 -23.90
CA GLY A 509 27.33 37.01 -23.93
C GLY A 509 28.63 37.51 -23.27
N THR A 510 28.53 38.55 -22.43
CA THR A 510 29.68 39.09 -21.67
C THR A 510 29.44 39.04 -20.17
N LEU A 511 30.52 38.79 -19.42
CA LEU A 511 30.53 38.72 -17.95
C LEU A 511 31.78 39.44 -17.42
N GLY A 512 31.59 40.37 -16.48
CA GLY A 512 32.70 40.94 -15.72
C GLY A 512 33.15 39.95 -14.64
N VAL A 513 34.40 39.51 -14.70
CA VAL A 513 35.00 38.64 -13.69
C VAL A 513 36.00 39.47 -12.90
N HIS A 514 35.73 39.67 -11.62
CA HIS A 514 36.64 40.32 -10.67
C HIS A 514 37.04 39.32 -9.59
N PHE A 515 38.33 39.03 -9.45
CA PHE A 515 38.88 37.94 -8.65
C PHE A 515 38.33 37.90 -7.20
N HIS A 516 38.38 39.03 -6.49
CA HIS A 516 37.90 39.08 -5.11
C HIS A 516 36.38 38.96 -4.99
N GLU A 517 35.65 39.51 -5.96
CA GLU A 517 34.19 39.60 -5.90
C GLU A 517 33.59 38.23 -6.19
N LEU A 518 34.06 37.57 -7.26
CA LEU A 518 33.65 36.23 -7.65
C LEU A 518 33.92 35.22 -6.53
N LEU A 519 35.16 35.17 -6.03
CA LEU A 519 35.52 34.23 -4.97
C LEU A 519 34.71 34.50 -3.70
N ARG A 520 34.54 35.77 -3.30
CA ARG A 520 33.73 36.11 -2.13
C ARG A 520 32.28 35.66 -2.30
N ARG A 521 31.63 36.07 -3.39
CA ARG A 521 30.20 35.81 -3.63
C ARG A 521 29.92 34.31 -3.69
N VAL A 522 30.72 33.56 -4.47
CA VAL A 522 30.51 32.13 -4.65
C VAL A 522 30.91 31.34 -3.40
N ARG A 523 31.96 31.72 -2.66
CA ARG A 523 32.27 31.09 -1.36
C ARG A 523 31.15 31.28 -0.35
N ARG A 524 30.62 32.50 -0.25
CA ARG A 524 29.49 32.79 0.64
C ARG A 524 28.29 31.95 0.25
N TYR A 525 27.95 31.90 -1.03
CA TYR A 525 26.89 31.06 -1.54
C TYR A 525 27.10 29.57 -1.21
N ARG A 526 28.30 29.04 -1.43
CA ARG A 526 28.66 27.64 -1.14
C ARG A 526 28.61 27.29 0.35
N ASN A 527 28.90 28.25 1.22
CA ASN A 527 28.95 28.04 2.67
C ASN A 527 27.61 28.32 3.37
N GLU A 528 26.81 29.25 2.86
CA GLU A 528 25.56 29.69 3.50
C GLU A 528 24.31 29.15 2.78
N VAL A 529 24.27 29.22 1.45
CA VAL A 529 23.05 28.93 0.67
C VAL A 529 22.98 27.48 0.23
N ALA A 530 24.06 26.95 -0.37
CA ALA A 530 24.08 25.57 -0.87
C ALA A 530 23.76 24.52 0.21
N PRO A 531 24.25 24.61 1.47
CA PRO A 531 23.88 23.67 2.53
C PRO A 531 22.41 23.78 2.93
N ARG A 532 21.86 25.01 3.02
CA ARG A 532 20.44 25.24 3.30
C ARG A 532 19.54 24.67 2.19
N PHE A 533 19.96 24.79 0.93
CA PHE A 533 19.23 24.22 -0.21
C PHE A 533 19.24 22.69 -0.18
N ARG A 534 20.38 22.05 0.14
CA ARG A 534 20.45 20.60 0.31
C ARG A 534 19.53 20.12 1.44
N LEU A 535 19.56 20.81 2.58
CA LEU A 535 18.67 20.51 3.71
C LEU A 535 17.18 20.66 3.33
N LEU A 536 16.83 21.67 2.52
CA LEU A 536 15.47 21.84 1.97
C LEU A 536 15.05 20.64 1.13
N GLN A 537 15.91 20.16 0.22
CA GLN A 537 15.61 18.99 -0.62
C GLN A 537 15.46 17.71 0.21
N GLU A 538 16.36 17.48 1.17
CA GLU A 538 16.27 16.36 2.10
C GLU A 538 14.97 16.41 2.92
N THR A 539 14.59 17.60 3.41
CA THR A 539 13.36 17.83 4.17
C THR A 539 12.13 17.54 3.31
N LYS A 540 12.09 18.03 2.06
CA LYS A 540 11.00 17.74 1.12
C LYS A 540 10.86 16.25 0.86
N SER A 541 11.97 15.56 0.55
CA SER A 541 11.94 14.11 0.29
C SER A 541 11.45 13.35 1.51
N ARG A 542 11.99 13.65 2.71
CA ARG A 542 11.57 13.01 3.96
C ARG A 542 10.07 13.16 4.20
N ILE A 543 9.52 14.36 4.05
CA ILE A 543 8.09 14.61 4.27
C ILE A 543 7.25 13.86 3.25
N VAL A 544 7.62 13.91 1.97
CA VAL A 544 6.91 13.18 0.91
C VAL A 544 6.92 11.66 1.17
N ASP A 545 8.06 11.10 1.55
CA ASP A 545 8.18 9.66 1.81
C ASP A 545 7.39 9.26 3.07
N GLN A 546 7.48 10.04 4.15
CA GLN A 546 6.67 9.81 5.36
C GLN A 546 5.17 9.86 5.07
N THR A 547 4.70 10.88 4.38
CA THR A 547 3.27 11.00 4.07
C THR A 547 2.80 9.97 3.04
N ARG A 548 3.65 9.55 2.11
CA ARG A 548 3.35 8.44 1.18
C ARG A 548 3.06 7.16 1.96
N ASP A 549 3.89 6.84 2.95
CA ASP A 549 3.74 5.65 3.80
C ASP A 549 2.50 5.76 4.70
N ASP A 550 2.30 6.92 5.34
CA ASP A 550 1.13 7.17 6.21
C ASP A 550 -0.19 7.06 5.44
N MET A 551 -0.23 7.55 4.20
CA MET A 551 -1.43 7.48 3.34
C MET A 551 -1.62 6.11 2.68
N ARG A 552 -0.63 5.21 2.72
CA ARG A 552 -0.65 3.89 2.06
C ARG A 552 -1.08 4.00 0.58
N LEU A 553 -0.51 4.96 -0.17
CA LEU A 553 -0.94 5.29 -1.54
C LEU A 553 -1.00 4.09 -2.51
N ASP A 554 -0.18 3.06 -2.28
CA ASP A 554 -0.16 1.84 -3.09
C ASP A 554 -1.44 0.99 -2.99
N GLU A 555 -2.30 1.24 -1.99
CA GLU A 555 -3.61 0.61 -1.83
C GLU A 555 -4.68 1.25 -2.71
N PHE A 556 -4.48 2.50 -3.13
CA PHE A 556 -5.44 3.23 -3.97
C PHE A 556 -5.21 3.00 -5.47
N LYS A 557 -4.10 2.32 -5.82
CA LYS A 557 -3.79 1.93 -7.19
C LYS A 557 -4.61 0.67 -7.54
N PRO A 558 -5.56 0.75 -8.49
CA PRO A 558 -6.39 -0.39 -8.84
C PRO A 558 -5.55 -1.51 -9.46
N ARG A 559 -5.68 -2.74 -8.93
CA ARG A 559 -4.95 -3.92 -9.40
C ARG A 559 -5.93 -4.90 -10.04
N VAL A 560 -5.88 -5.00 -11.35
CA VAL A 560 -6.67 -6.02 -12.06
C VAL A 560 -6.10 -7.40 -11.73
N LEU A 561 -6.96 -8.28 -11.20
CA LEU A 561 -6.57 -9.67 -10.90
C LEU A 561 -6.15 -10.40 -12.18
N THR A 562 -5.11 -11.22 -12.09
CA THR A 562 -4.61 -12.04 -13.21
C THR A 562 -5.66 -13.05 -13.72
N SER A 563 -6.61 -13.43 -12.86
CA SER A 563 -7.74 -14.32 -13.17
C SER A 563 -8.95 -13.62 -13.78
N PHE A 564 -8.93 -12.29 -13.90
CA PHE A 564 -10.04 -11.57 -14.52
C PHE A 564 -10.00 -11.74 -16.04
N VAL A 565 -11.10 -12.23 -16.61
CA VAL A 565 -11.27 -12.40 -18.06
C VAL A 565 -12.39 -11.48 -18.52
N ARG A 566 -12.07 -10.58 -19.46
CA ARG A 566 -13.09 -9.78 -20.15
C ARG A 566 -13.90 -10.72 -21.03
N ASN A 567 -15.19 -10.81 -20.75
CA ASN A 567 -16.09 -11.81 -21.31
C ASN A 567 -17.22 -11.13 -22.09
N ARG A 568 -17.99 -11.91 -22.85
CA ARG A 568 -19.02 -11.34 -23.74
C ARG A 568 -20.08 -10.54 -22.97
N LEU A 569 -20.44 -11.02 -21.78
CA LEU A 569 -21.42 -10.35 -20.91
C LEU A 569 -20.94 -8.97 -20.48
N LEU A 570 -19.65 -8.83 -20.19
CA LEU A 570 -19.03 -7.56 -19.85
C LEU A 570 -19.15 -6.57 -21.02
N ASP A 571 -18.75 -6.99 -22.21
CA ASP A 571 -18.68 -6.12 -23.39
C ASP A 571 -20.07 -5.70 -23.89
N GLU A 572 -21.03 -6.63 -23.92
CA GLU A 572 -22.36 -6.37 -24.51
C GLU A 572 -23.37 -5.78 -23.52
N VAL A 573 -23.20 -6.03 -22.21
CA VAL A 573 -24.21 -5.66 -21.20
C VAL A 573 -23.65 -4.75 -20.13
N TYR A 574 -22.60 -5.16 -19.40
CA TYR A 574 -22.16 -4.39 -18.23
C TYR A 574 -21.44 -3.08 -18.58
N LEU A 575 -20.49 -3.10 -19.52
CA LEU A 575 -19.74 -1.90 -19.92
C LEU A 575 -20.66 -0.80 -20.48
N PRO A 576 -21.67 -1.08 -21.32
CA PRO A 576 -22.66 -0.08 -21.72
C PRO A 576 -23.45 0.52 -20.56
N LEU A 577 -24.01 -0.31 -19.66
CA LEU A 577 -24.83 0.16 -18.53
C LEU A 577 -24.03 1.01 -17.54
N ILE A 578 -22.81 0.56 -17.23
CA ILE A 578 -21.90 1.28 -16.34
C ILE A 578 -21.39 2.54 -17.04
N GLY A 579 -21.06 2.47 -18.33
CA GLY A 579 -20.65 3.61 -19.15
C GLY A 579 -21.69 4.72 -19.14
N ASP A 580 -22.97 4.41 -19.35
CA ASP A 580 -24.03 5.41 -19.33
C ASP A 580 -24.17 6.10 -17.96
N ASN A 581 -24.04 5.36 -16.87
CA ASN A 581 -24.06 5.97 -15.53
C ASN A 581 -22.79 6.81 -15.27
N LEU A 582 -21.61 6.29 -15.58
CA LEU A 582 -20.34 6.99 -15.40
C LEU A 582 -20.27 8.27 -16.25
N ALA A 583 -20.89 8.29 -17.43
CA ALA A 583 -21.03 9.49 -18.25
C ALA A 583 -21.86 10.57 -17.54
N LYS A 584 -22.93 10.20 -16.82
CA LYS A 584 -23.68 11.14 -15.96
C LYS A 584 -22.84 11.63 -14.77
N GLN A 585 -21.99 10.79 -14.19
CA GLN A 585 -21.24 11.16 -12.99
C GLN A 585 -19.98 11.99 -13.28
N MET A 586 -19.12 11.50 -14.18
CA MET A 586 -17.80 12.08 -14.46
C MET A 586 -17.77 12.96 -15.72
N GLY A 587 -18.76 12.80 -16.61
CA GLY A 587 -18.82 13.43 -17.92
C GLY A 587 -18.17 12.59 -19.02
N ALA A 588 -18.79 12.57 -20.21
CA ALA A 588 -18.25 11.94 -21.42
C ALA A 588 -17.28 12.89 -22.19
N ALA A 589 -16.38 12.30 -22.97
CA ALA A 589 -15.50 12.98 -23.91
C ALA A 589 -16.18 13.12 -25.29
N GLY A 590 -16.14 14.31 -25.90
CA GLY A 590 -16.77 14.60 -27.20
C GLY A 590 -17.49 15.96 -27.25
N GLU A 591 -18.13 16.28 -28.39
CA GLU A 591 -18.90 17.53 -28.61
C GLU A 591 -20.30 17.49 -27.97
N ASP A 592 -20.92 16.31 -27.84
CA ASP A 592 -22.21 16.09 -27.15
C ASP A 592 -22.07 16.00 -25.62
N LYS A 593 -21.38 16.97 -25.01
CA LYS A 593 -21.21 17.03 -23.56
C LYS A 593 -22.52 17.41 -22.86
N ARG A 594 -23.15 16.44 -22.19
CA ARG A 594 -24.10 16.72 -21.12
C ARG A 594 -23.42 17.50 -19.99
N THR A 595 -23.98 18.64 -19.61
CA THR A 595 -23.44 19.53 -18.56
C THR A 595 -23.96 19.19 -17.17
N ASP A 596 -25.03 18.40 -17.09
CA ASP A 596 -25.70 17.93 -15.87
C ASP A 596 -24.99 16.70 -15.29
N ARG A 597 -23.92 16.93 -14.52
CA ARG A 597 -23.23 15.85 -13.80
C ARG A 597 -24.01 15.45 -12.54
N MET A 598 -24.60 14.27 -12.54
CA MET A 598 -25.46 13.73 -11.48
C MET A 598 -25.44 12.19 -11.46
N GLY A 599 -26.04 11.59 -10.43
CA GLY A 599 -26.21 10.14 -10.34
C GLY A 599 -25.21 9.44 -9.43
N LEU A 600 -25.63 8.26 -8.97
CA LEU A 600 -24.89 7.31 -8.15
C LEU A 600 -25.20 5.92 -8.71
N LEU A 601 -24.19 5.05 -8.79
CA LEU A 601 -24.36 3.68 -9.27
C LEU A 601 -24.62 2.75 -8.09
N LEU A 602 -25.72 2.01 -8.10
CA LEU A 602 -26.01 0.98 -7.10
C LEU A 602 -26.00 -0.41 -7.75
N LEU A 603 -24.97 -1.19 -7.48
CA LEU A 603 -24.81 -2.55 -7.98
C LEU A 603 -25.31 -3.57 -6.96
N ILE A 604 -26.38 -4.27 -7.31
CA ILE A 604 -26.93 -5.36 -6.51
C ILE A 604 -26.59 -6.67 -7.22
N SER A 605 -26.02 -7.64 -6.51
CA SER A 605 -25.89 -9.00 -7.03
C SER A 605 -25.68 -9.99 -5.89
N PRO A 606 -25.86 -11.30 -6.09
CA PRO A 606 -25.43 -12.28 -5.12
C PRO A 606 -23.90 -12.25 -4.88
N PRO A 607 -23.41 -12.86 -3.79
CA PRO A 607 -21.97 -12.93 -3.53
C PRO A 607 -21.23 -13.73 -4.63
N GLY A 608 -20.00 -13.33 -4.94
CA GLY A 608 -19.13 -14.06 -5.87
C GLY A 608 -19.34 -13.77 -7.36
N TYR A 609 -20.03 -12.69 -7.71
CA TYR A 609 -20.28 -12.23 -9.09
C TYR A 609 -19.28 -11.20 -9.64
N GLY A 610 -18.23 -10.87 -8.86
CA GLY A 610 -17.15 -10.00 -9.33
C GLY A 610 -17.48 -8.50 -9.39
N LYS A 611 -18.45 -7.99 -8.61
CA LYS A 611 -18.80 -6.56 -8.53
C LYS A 611 -17.57 -5.68 -8.31
N THR A 612 -16.81 -5.97 -7.25
CA THR A 612 -15.60 -5.24 -6.88
C THR A 612 -14.53 -5.33 -7.96
N THR A 613 -14.28 -6.54 -8.47
CA THR A 613 -13.28 -6.77 -9.53
C THR A 613 -13.63 -6.03 -10.82
N LEU A 614 -14.91 -5.95 -11.18
CA LEU A 614 -15.37 -5.20 -12.34
C LEU A 614 -15.16 -3.70 -12.16
N MET A 615 -15.51 -3.14 -11.00
CA MET A 615 -15.30 -1.71 -10.74
C MET A 615 -13.81 -1.36 -10.70
N GLU A 616 -13.00 -2.21 -10.09
CA GLU A 616 -11.56 -2.04 -10.05
C GLU A 616 -10.93 -2.12 -11.46
N TYR A 617 -11.41 -3.02 -12.31
CA TYR A 617 -11.04 -3.10 -13.72
C TYR A 617 -11.36 -1.79 -14.45
N ILE A 618 -12.58 -1.28 -14.32
CA ILE A 618 -13.00 -0.04 -14.97
C ILE A 618 -12.20 1.16 -14.45
N ALA A 619 -11.94 1.22 -13.15
CA ALA A 619 -11.14 2.28 -12.54
C ALA A 619 -9.69 2.28 -13.08
N ASN A 620 -9.07 1.09 -13.16
CA ASN A 620 -7.75 0.92 -13.76
C ASN A 620 -7.71 1.42 -15.21
N ARG A 621 -8.72 1.05 -16.00
CA ARG A 621 -8.80 1.42 -17.42
C ARG A 621 -9.05 2.91 -17.64
N LEU A 622 -9.82 3.56 -16.78
CA LEU A 622 -10.06 5.00 -16.83
C LEU A 622 -8.91 5.85 -16.26
N GLY A 623 -7.96 5.23 -15.54
CA GLY A 623 -6.90 5.95 -14.83
C GLY A 623 -7.40 6.76 -13.62
N VAL A 624 -8.53 6.36 -13.04
CA VAL A 624 -9.10 6.99 -11.84
C VAL A 624 -8.62 6.27 -10.58
N VAL A 625 -8.46 7.02 -9.49
CA VAL A 625 -8.11 6.46 -8.19
C VAL A 625 -9.26 5.61 -7.67
N PHE A 626 -9.01 4.35 -7.30
CA PHE A 626 -10.05 3.45 -6.80
C PHE A 626 -10.05 3.44 -5.28
N MET A 627 -10.96 4.20 -4.66
CA MET A 627 -11.12 4.26 -3.22
C MET A 627 -12.13 3.22 -2.74
N LYS A 628 -11.65 2.04 -2.36
CA LYS A 628 -12.47 0.98 -1.78
C LYS A 628 -12.72 1.21 -0.30
N ILE A 629 -13.99 1.28 0.08
CA ILE A 629 -14.48 1.37 1.45
C ILE A 629 -15.19 0.07 1.81
N ASN A 630 -14.81 -0.55 2.93
CA ASN A 630 -15.32 -1.86 3.33
C ASN A 630 -16.51 -1.72 4.31
N GLY A 631 -17.72 -2.02 3.84
CA GLY A 631 -18.96 -1.96 4.63
C GLY A 631 -18.91 -2.75 5.93
N PRO A 632 -18.53 -4.05 5.93
CA PRO A 632 -18.33 -4.84 7.15
C PRO A 632 -17.41 -4.21 8.20
N ALA A 633 -16.34 -3.52 7.79
CA ALA A 633 -15.41 -2.87 8.71
C ALA A 633 -16.01 -1.61 9.36
N ILE A 634 -16.88 -0.89 8.64
CA ILE A 634 -17.68 0.22 9.17
C ILE A 634 -18.72 -0.30 10.17
N GLY A 635 -19.46 -1.33 9.78
CA GLY A 635 -20.55 -1.93 10.56
C GLY A 635 -21.79 -1.04 10.71
N HIS A 636 -22.76 -1.52 11.50
CA HIS A 636 -24.02 -0.81 11.74
C HIS A 636 -23.94 0.27 12.82
N GLY A 637 -22.83 0.37 13.55
CA GLY A 637 -22.67 1.34 14.64
C GLY A 637 -22.31 2.76 14.19
N VAL A 638 -21.99 2.96 12.91
CA VAL A 638 -21.57 4.25 12.35
C VAL A 638 -22.73 4.89 11.58
N THR A 639 -23.12 6.10 11.96
CA THR A 639 -24.23 6.85 11.33
C THR A 639 -23.79 8.17 10.70
N SER A 640 -22.55 8.60 10.92
CA SER A 640 -21.98 9.86 10.43
C SER A 640 -20.66 9.64 9.68
N LEU A 641 -20.18 10.70 9.04
CA LEU A 641 -18.87 10.74 8.37
C LEU A 641 -17.77 11.33 9.26
N ASP A 642 -17.98 11.40 10.59
CA ASP A 642 -16.97 11.84 11.55
C ASP A 642 -16.16 10.64 12.09
N PRO A 643 -14.84 10.56 11.81
CA PRO A 643 -13.97 9.53 12.36
C PRO A 643 -13.98 9.43 13.90
N ALA A 644 -14.26 10.54 14.60
CA ALA A 644 -14.30 10.57 16.05
C ALA A 644 -15.49 9.81 16.65
N GLU A 645 -16.60 9.70 15.90
CA GLU A 645 -17.82 8.99 16.32
C GLU A 645 -17.77 7.48 16.00
N ALA A 646 -16.73 7.01 15.29
CA ALA A 646 -16.59 5.60 14.94
C ALA A 646 -16.34 4.72 16.18
N PRO A 647 -17.01 3.55 16.29
CA PRO A 647 -17.00 2.72 17.50
C PRO A 647 -15.69 1.97 17.72
N ASN A 648 -14.89 1.76 16.67
CA ASN A 648 -13.63 1.02 16.72
C ASN A 648 -12.61 1.58 15.71
N ALA A 649 -11.35 1.13 15.81
CA ALA A 649 -10.27 1.62 14.95
C ALA A 649 -10.46 1.30 13.47
N ALA A 650 -11.01 0.12 13.13
CA ALA A 650 -11.23 -0.28 11.75
C ALA A 650 -12.29 0.60 11.06
N ALA A 651 -13.42 0.84 11.72
CA ALA A 651 -14.45 1.75 11.25
C ALA A 651 -13.91 3.18 11.11
N ARG A 652 -13.07 3.64 12.05
CA ARG A 652 -12.42 4.94 11.96
C ARG A 652 -11.55 5.06 10.71
N GLU A 653 -10.69 4.07 10.46
CA GLU A 653 -9.80 4.04 9.30
C GLU A 653 -10.60 4.08 7.97
N GLU A 654 -11.71 3.34 7.88
CA GLU A 654 -12.58 3.37 6.70
C GLU A 654 -13.26 4.74 6.49
N ILE A 655 -13.69 5.41 7.56
CA ILE A 655 -14.26 6.77 7.47
C ILE A 655 -13.19 7.82 7.13
N GLU A 656 -11.97 7.69 7.64
CA GLU A 656 -10.84 8.54 7.26
C GLU A 656 -10.47 8.37 5.78
N ARG A 657 -10.46 7.13 5.28
CA ARG A 657 -10.24 6.80 3.87
C ARG A 657 -11.33 7.38 2.98
N LEU A 658 -12.59 7.30 3.42
CA LEU A 658 -13.73 7.89 2.73
C LEU A 658 -13.61 9.41 2.64
N ASN A 659 -13.32 10.08 3.76
CA ASN A 659 -13.10 11.53 3.80
C ASN A 659 -11.88 11.96 2.95
N LEU A 660 -10.84 11.14 2.88
CA LEU A 660 -9.71 11.39 1.99
C LEU A 660 -10.13 11.37 0.51
N ALA A 661 -10.97 10.43 0.08
CA ALA A 661 -11.50 10.43 -1.29
C ALA A 661 -12.33 11.68 -1.60
N LEU A 662 -13.10 12.17 -0.64
CA LEU A 662 -13.85 13.43 -0.78
C LEU A 662 -12.90 14.64 -0.89
N GLU A 663 -11.81 14.64 -0.11
CA GLU A 663 -10.78 15.70 -0.15
C GLU A 663 -9.97 15.69 -1.44
N MET A 664 -9.67 14.52 -2.02
CA MET A 664 -9.06 14.41 -3.35
C MET A 664 -9.92 15.08 -4.41
N GLY A 665 -11.25 14.96 -4.31
CA GLY A 665 -12.24 15.79 -5.01
C GLY A 665 -12.29 15.69 -6.54
N ASP A 666 -11.34 15.02 -7.19
CA ASP A 666 -11.24 14.87 -8.65
C ASP A 666 -10.45 13.62 -9.01
N ASN A 667 -10.79 12.99 -10.15
CA ASN A 667 -10.21 11.73 -10.64
C ASN A 667 -10.32 10.54 -9.65
N VAL A 668 -11.44 10.42 -8.93
CA VAL A 668 -11.66 9.39 -7.90
C VAL A 668 -12.94 8.60 -8.17
N MET A 669 -12.85 7.27 -8.03
CA MET A 669 -14.00 6.38 -7.90
C MET A 669 -14.12 5.94 -6.43
N LEU A 670 -15.13 6.44 -5.74
CA LEU A 670 -15.48 6.05 -4.39
C LEU A 670 -16.39 4.82 -4.44
N TYR A 671 -15.88 3.67 -4.03
CA TYR A 671 -16.56 2.38 -4.09
C TYR A 671 -16.85 1.86 -2.67
N LEU A 672 -18.13 1.88 -2.27
CA LEU A 672 -18.60 1.30 -1.00
C LEU A 672 -19.01 -0.15 -1.23
N ASP A 673 -18.22 -1.09 -0.72
CA ASP A 673 -18.46 -2.53 -0.84
C ASP A 673 -19.35 -3.04 0.29
N ASP A 674 -20.14 -4.07 0.00
CA ASP A 674 -20.96 -4.79 0.98
C ASP A 674 -21.82 -3.86 1.87
N ILE A 675 -22.55 -2.92 1.24
CA ILE A 675 -23.36 -1.92 1.94
C ILE A 675 -24.42 -2.51 2.88
N GLN A 676 -24.79 -3.79 2.72
CA GLN A 676 -25.72 -4.48 3.60
C GLN A 676 -25.26 -4.57 5.07
N HIS A 677 -23.96 -4.38 5.34
CA HIS A 677 -23.40 -4.36 6.70
C HIS A 677 -23.26 -2.94 7.28
N THR A 678 -23.72 -1.92 6.56
CA THR A 678 -23.64 -0.52 7.00
C THR A 678 -24.97 -0.04 7.59
N HIS A 679 -24.95 1.05 8.35
CA HIS A 679 -26.18 1.65 8.86
C HIS A 679 -26.92 2.44 7.75
N PRO A 680 -28.25 2.30 7.62
CA PRO A 680 -29.03 3.06 6.63
C PRO A 680 -28.85 4.59 6.71
N GLU A 681 -28.67 5.16 7.91
CA GLU A 681 -28.44 6.60 8.09
C GLU A 681 -27.11 7.08 7.48
N LEU A 682 -26.07 6.23 7.51
CA LEU A 682 -24.80 6.54 6.86
C LEU A 682 -25.00 6.65 5.34
N LEU A 683 -25.74 5.69 4.74
CA LEU A 683 -26.04 5.69 3.31
C LEU A 683 -26.86 6.91 2.89
N GLN A 684 -27.73 7.44 3.75
CA GLN A 684 -28.50 8.66 3.47
C GLN A 684 -27.61 9.88 3.22
N LYS A 685 -26.39 9.93 3.79
CA LYS A 685 -25.45 11.04 3.57
C LYS A 685 -24.99 11.17 2.11
N PHE A 686 -25.13 10.10 1.32
CA PHE A 686 -24.75 10.07 -0.10
C PHE A 686 -25.88 10.50 -1.05
N ILE A 687 -27.11 10.66 -0.56
CA ILE A 687 -28.27 11.04 -1.38
C ILE A 687 -28.01 12.36 -2.13
N SER A 688 -27.33 13.30 -1.50
CA SER A 688 -26.98 14.60 -2.10
C SER A 688 -25.99 14.50 -3.27
N LEU A 689 -25.29 13.36 -3.42
CA LEU A 689 -24.43 13.08 -4.58
C LEU A 689 -25.20 12.52 -5.78
N CYS A 690 -26.42 12.01 -5.57
CA CYS A 690 -27.31 11.60 -6.66
C CYS A 690 -27.87 12.81 -7.41
N ASP A 691 -28.09 13.92 -6.70
CA ASP A 691 -28.67 15.15 -7.24
C ASP A 691 -27.62 16.03 -7.94
N ALA A 692 -28.08 16.99 -8.76
CA ALA A 692 -27.21 17.93 -9.49
C ALA A 692 -26.36 18.86 -8.60
N THR A 693 -26.65 18.95 -7.29
CA THR A 693 -25.88 19.76 -6.35
C THR A 693 -24.51 19.12 -6.04
N ARG A 694 -24.43 17.78 -6.00
CA ARG A 694 -23.23 16.99 -5.71
C ARG A 694 -22.37 17.52 -4.55
N LYS A 695 -23.02 17.86 -3.44
CA LYS A 695 -22.37 18.31 -2.20
C LYS A 695 -22.50 17.29 -1.10
N ILE A 696 -21.44 17.06 -0.34
CA ILE A 696 -21.45 16.15 0.82
C ILE A 696 -20.63 16.75 1.96
N GLU A 697 -21.06 16.50 3.20
CA GLU A 697 -20.32 16.91 4.39
C GLU A 697 -19.38 15.79 4.83
N GLY A 698 -18.15 16.13 5.21
CA GLY A 698 -17.19 15.18 5.78
C GLY A 698 -16.29 15.87 6.81
N VAL A 699 -15.38 15.12 7.43
CA VAL A 699 -14.50 15.63 8.49
C VAL A 699 -13.05 15.32 8.14
N ARG A 700 -12.19 16.34 8.16
CA ARG A 700 -10.74 16.18 7.97
C ARG A 700 -9.98 16.97 9.04
N ASN A 701 -9.01 16.32 9.67
CA ASN A 701 -8.18 16.90 10.75
C ASN A 701 -9.05 17.55 11.85
N GLY A 702 -10.15 16.89 12.23
CA GLY A 702 -11.10 17.36 13.25
C GLY A 702 -11.97 18.57 12.85
N LYS A 703 -11.97 18.98 11.58
CA LYS A 703 -12.79 20.09 11.07
C LYS A 703 -13.81 19.58 10.05
N THR A 704 -15.08 19.93 10.25
CA THR A 704 -16.14 19.66 9.28
C THR A 704 -15.95 20.50 8.02
N ARG A 705 -16.09 19.89 6.86
CA ARG A 705 -15.99 20.52 5.54
C ARG A 705 -17.15 20.07 4.65
N THR A 706 -17.59 20.96 3.76
CA THR A 706 -18.53 20.61 2.70
C THR A 706 -17.77 20.50 1.39
N TYR A 707 -17.77 19.31 0.80
CA TYR A 707 -17.12 19.00 -0.47
C TYR A 707 -18.08 19.25 -1.64
N ASP A 708 -17.72 20.15 -2.57
CA ASP A 708 -18.47 20.38 -3.83
C ASP A 708 -17.80 19.60 -4.97
N LEU A 709 -18.45 18.50 -5.38
CA LEU A 709 -17.96 17.57 -6.40
C LEU A 709 -18.56 17.84 -7.78
N ARG A 710 -19.32 18.94 -7.94
CA ARG A 710 -19.94 19.30 -9.21
C ARG A 710 -18.90 19.67 -10.24
N GLY A 711 -19.05 19.14 -11.46
CA GLY A 711 -18.08 19.40 -12.53
C GLY A 711 -16.71 18.73 -12.32
N ARG A 712 -16.57 17.86 -11.31
CA ARG A 712 -15.37 17.04 -11.07
C ARG A 712 -15.53 15.65 -11.69
N ARG A 713 -14.43 14.94 -11.91
CA ARG A 713 -14.42 13.54 -12.35
C ARG A 713 -14.47 12.63 -11.14
N VAL A 714 -15.61 12.62 -10.44
CA VAL A 714 -15.83 11.74 -9.29
C VAL A 714 -16.99 10.79 -9.58
N ALA A 715 -16.76 9.50 -9.41
CA ALA A 715 -17.79 8.47 -9.47
C ALA A 715 -18.05 7.90 -8.08
N VAL A 716 -19.31 7.74 -7.71
CA VAL A 716 -19.74 7.04 -6.49
C VAL A 716 -20.46 5.77 -6.92
N VAL A 717 -19.96 4.65 -6.42
CA VAL A 717 -20.51 3.32 -6.65
C VAL A 717 -20.74 2.65 -5.31
N MET A 718 -21.96 2.16 -5.10
CA MET A 718 -22.31 1.33 -3.97
C MET A 718 -22.57 -0.08 -4.47
N ALA A 719 -22.00 -1.07 -3.80
CA ALA A 719 -22.21 -2.47 -4.11
C ALA A 719 -22.76 -3.19 -2.89
N GLY A 720 -23.77 -4.02 -3.11
CA GLY A 720 -24.39 -4.78 -2.03
C GLY A 720 -25.00 -6.08 -2.50
N ASN A 721 -25.40 -6.86 -1.52
CA ASN A 721 -26.19 -8.06 -1.72
C ASN A 721 -27.66 -7.75 -1.37
N PRO A 722 -28.63 -8.34 -2.09
CA PRO A 722 -30.05 -8.11 -1.80
C PRO A 722 -30.49 -8.66 -0.42
N TYR A 723 -29.68 -9.52 0.20
CA TYR A 723 -29.95 -10.20 1.46
C TYR A 723 -28.71 -10.18 2.36
N THR A 724 -28.91 -10.20 3.68
CA THR A 724 -27.85 -10.31 4.69
C THR A 724 -27.40 -11.77 4.88
N GLU A 725 -26.34 -11.99 5.66
CA GLU A 725 -25.84 -13.34 6.00
C GLU A 725 -26.87 -14.20 6.75
N SER A 726 -27.79 -13.58 7.50
CA SER A 726 -28.90 -14.26 8.17
C SER A 726 -30.02 -14.67 7.20
N GLY A 727 -30.00 -14.19 5.95
CA GLY A 727 -31.06 -14.38 4.97
C GLY A 727 -32.18 -13.34 5.05
N GLU A 728 -32.05 -12.34 5.93
CA GLU A 728 -32.99 -11.23 6.02
C GLU A 728 -32.81 -10.27 4.83
N ARG A 729 -33.91 -9.62 4.42
CA ARG A 729 -33.88 -8.67 3.31
C ARG A 729 -33.20 -7.38 3.76
N PHE A 730 -32.08 -7.03 3.12
CA PHE A 730 -31.46 -5.74 3.34
C PHE A 730 -32.34 -4.64 2.74
N GLN A 731 -32.81 -3.71 3.57
CA GLN A 731 -33.62 -2.58 3.13
C GLN A 731 -32.71 -1.40 2.79
N ILE A 732 -32.51 -1.19 1.48
CA ILE A 732 -31.90 0.04 0.97
C ILE A 732 -32.88 1.20 1.21
N PRO A 733 -32.45 2.35 1.77
CA PRO A 733 -33.33 3.50 1.97
C PRO A 733 -34.07 3.89 0.68
N ASP A 734 -35.39 4.02 0.76
CA ASP A 734 -36.25 4.32 -0.41
C ASP A 734 -35.82 5.60 -1.14
N MET A 735 -35.34 6.60 -0.40
CA MET A 735 -34.85 7.85 -1.00
C MET A 735 -33.58 7.65 -1.83
N LEU A 736 -32.75 6.67 -1.49
CA LEU A 736 -31.53 6.33 -2.22
C LEU A 736 -31.85 5.45 -3.43
N SER A 737 -32.69 4.41 -3.27
CA SER A 737 -33.06 3.50 -4.36
C SER A 737 -33.82 4.20 -5.50
N ASN A 738 -34.63 5.21 -5.19
CA ASN A 738 -35.36 5.99 -6.20
C ASN A 738 -34.51 7.01 -6.97
N ARG A 739 -33.32 7.36 -6.45
CA ARG A 739 -32.44 8.40 -7.03
C ARG A 739 -31.16 7.85 -7.63
N ALA A 740 -30.70 6.70 -7.16
CA ALA A 740 -29.57 5.99 -7.73
C ALA A 740 -29.99 5.21 -8.99
N ASP A 741 -29.06 5.04 -9.93
CA ASP A 741 -29.24 4.07 -11.02
C ASP A 741 -28.94 2.67 -10.44
N VAL A 742 -29.98 1.89 -10.18
CA VAL A 742 -29.88 0.55 -9.58
C VAL A 742 -29.80 -0.51 -10.67
N TYR A 743 -28.73 -1.31 -10.66
CA TYR A 743 -28.56 -2.45 -11.56
C TYR A 743 -28.39 -3.76 -10.78
N ASN A 744 -29.23 -4.74 -11.10
CA ASN A 744 -29.11 -6.10 -10.58
C ASN A 744 -28.32 -6.97 -11.56
N LEU A 745 -27.05 -7.28 -11.24
CA LEU A 745 -26.19 -8.11 -12.11
C LEU A 745 -26.59 -9.61 -12.08
N GLY A 746 -27.44 -10.02 -11.13
CA GLY A 746 -27.88 -11.42 -10.98
C GLY A 746 -29.19 -11.76 -11.72
N GLU A 747 -29.98 -10.77 -12.12
CA GLU A 747 -31.28 -10.93 -12.80
C GLU A 747 -31.24 -10.34 -14.21
N ILE A 748 -30.35 -10.88 -15.04
CA ILE A 748 -30.34 -10.53 -16.46
C ILE A 748 -31.42 -11.36 -17.16
N ILE A 749 -32.63 -10.80 -17.22
CA ILE A 749 -33.81 -11.44 -17.83
C ILE A 749 -33.97 -10.92 -19.27
N GLY A 750 -34.15 -11.83 -20.22
CA GLY A 750 -34.44 -11.50 -21.63
C GLY A 750 -33.33 -11.92 -22.59
N ASP A 751 -33.00 -11.04 -23.55
CA ASP A 751 -32.13 -11.31 -24.70
C ASP A 751 -30.65 -11.57 -24.37
N SER A 752 -30.23 -11.32 -23.13
CA SER A 752 -28.83 -11.46 -22.65
C SER A 752 -28.60 -12.67 -21.72
N ALA A 753 -29.57 -13.58 -21.61
CA ALA A 753 -29.45 -14.80 -20.82
C ALA A 753 -28.32 -15.72 -21.33
N ASP A 754 -28.18 -15.86 -22.65
CA ASP A 754 -27.15 -16.71 -23.26
C ASP A 754 -25.73 -16.20 -22.93
N ALA A 755 -25.52 -14.88 -22.99
CA ALA A 755 -24.25 -14.25 -22.62
C ALA A 755 -23.92 -14.46 -21.14
N PHE A 756 -24.94 -14.45 -20.27
CA PHE A 756 -24.79 -14.71 -18.84
C PHE A 756 -24.46 -16.18 -18.55
N GLU A 757 -25.07 -17.15 -19.24
CA GLU A 757 -24.70 -18.55 -19.06
C GLU A 757 -23.29 -18.83 -19.59
N MET A 758 -22.90 -18.16 -20.68
CA MET A 758 -21.58 -18.29 -21.29
C MET A 758 -20.46 -17.73 -20.40
N SER A 759 -20.72 -16.64 -19.67
CA SER A 759 -19.71 -16.00 -18.81
C SER A 759 -19.15 -16.94 -17.73
N TYR A 760 -19.93 -17.92 -17.26
CA TYR A 760 -19.46 -18.94 -16.30
C TYR A 760 -18.35 -19.83 -16.89
N LEU A 761 -18.41 -20.10 -18.19
CA LEU A 761 -17.41 -20.90 -18.91
C LEU A 761 -16.20 -20.04 -19.27
N GLU A 762 -16.42 -18.81 -19.74
CA GLU A 762 -15.34 -17.87 -20.09
C GLU A 762 -14.50 -17.51 -18.84
N ASN A 763 -15.12 -17.34 -17.67
CA ASN A 763 -14.43 -17.02 -16.41
C ASN A 763 -13.64 -18.20 -15.82
N CYS A 764 -13.93 -19.45 -16.18
CA CYS A 764 -13.23 -20.62 -15.64
C CYS A 764 -12.09 -21.12 -16.53
N LEU A 765 -11.88 -20.52 -17.71
CA LEU A 765 -10.81 -20.91 -18.65
C LEU A 765 -9.43 -20.89 -18.00
N THR A 766 -9.14 -19.85 -17.20
CA THR A 766 -7.85 -19.71 -16.50
C THR A 766 -7.71 -20.66 -15.31
N SER A 767 -8.80 -21.23 -14.81
CA SER A 767 -8.80 -22.13 -13.65
C SER A 767 -8.50 -23.59 -14.01
N ASN A 768 -8.62 -23.97 -15.29
CA ASN A 768 -8.32 -25.32 -15.76
C ASN A 768 -7.07 -25.30 -16.63
N THR A 769 -6.07 -26.12 -16.31
CA THR A 769 -4.78 -26.18 -17.04
C THR A 769 -4.95 -26.53 -18.52
N THR A 770 -5.94 -27.36 -18.85
CA THR A 770 -6.26 -27.76 -20.24
C THR A 770 -6.83 -26.60 -21.03
N LEU A 771 -7.64 -25.74 -20.40
CA LEU A 771 -8.32 -24.61 -21.03
C LEU A 771 -7.54 -23.30 -20.96
N ALA A 772 -6.52 -23.20 -20.10
CA ALA A 772 -5.70 -22.01 -19.93
C ALA A 772 -5.13 -21.43 -21.26
N PRO A 773 -4.74 -22.24 -22.26
CA PRO A 773 -4.32 -21.71 -23.57
C PRO A 773 -5.43 -20.93 -24.30
N LEU A 774 -6.71 -21.26 -24.09
CA LEU A 774 -7.83 -20.55 -24.70
C LEU A 774 -8.04 -19.16 -24.07
N ALA A 775 -7.60 -18.95 -22.83
CA ALA A 775 -7.70 -17.63 -22.18
C ALA A 775 -6.72 -16.60 -22.76
N THR A 776 -5.62 -17.06 -23.37
CA THR A 776 -4.63 -16.19 -24.04
C THR A 776 -4.80 -16.17 -25.56
N ALA A 777 -5.59 -17.09 -26.12
CA ALA A 777 -5.96 -17.17 -27.54
C ALA A 777 -6.97 -16.09 -27.97
N SER A 778 -7.49 -16.18 -29.20
CA SER A 778 -8.61 -15.36 -29.66
C SER A 778 -9.88 -15.72 -28.89
N PRO A 779 -10.72 -14.76 -28.46
CA PRO A 779 -12.00 -15.06 -27.82
C PRO A 779 -12.90 -15.94 -28.69
N GLU A 780 -12.79 -15.84 -30.02
CA GLU A 780 -13.53 -16.68 -30.97
C GLU A 780 -13.14 -18.16 -30.85
N ASP A 781 -11.89 -18.48 -30.49
CA ASP A 781 -11.45 -19.87 -30.30
C ASP A 781 -12.13 -20.51 -29.09
N ALA A 782 -12.21 -19.78 -27.96
CA ALA A 782 -12.92 -20.25 -26.78
C ALA A 782 -14.41 -20.46 -27.08
N ARG A 783 -15.02 -19.54 -27.83
CA ARG A 783 -16.42 -19.63 -28.27
C ARG A 783 -16.64 -20.82 -29.20
N ALA A 784 -15.73 -21.08 -30.13
CA ALA A 784 -15.79 -22.22 -31.03
C ALA A 784 -15.78 -23.55 -30.26
N VAL A 785 -14.91 -23.69 -29.25
CA VAL A 785 -14.85 -24.88 -28.38
C VAL A 785 -16.13 -25.02 -27.53
N ILE A 786 -16.64 -23.93 -26.96
CA ILE A 786 -17.91 -23.93 -26.19
C ILE A 786 -19.07 -24.36 -27.09
N ASN A 787 -19.18 -23.78 -28.29
CA ASN A 787 -20.24 -24.09 -29.25
C ASN A 787 -20.16 -25.54 -29.74
N ALA A 788 -18.96 -26.08 -29.98
CA ALA A 788 -18.75 -27.48 -30.31
C ALA A 788 -19.25 -28.38 -29.18
N ALA A 789 -18.88 -28.08 -27.93
CA ALA A 789 -19.32 -28.83 -26.75
C ALA A 789 -20.85 -28.77 -26.55
N GLN A 790 -21.49 -27.63 -26.84
CA GLN A 790 -22.95 -27.49 -26.79
C GLN A 790 -23.68 -28.29 -27.87
N ARG A 791 -23.08 -28.40 -29.07
CA ARG A 791 -23.61 -29.22 -30.18
C ARG A 791 -23.31 -30.71 -30.01
N ASP A 792 -22.52 -31.07 -29.01
CA ASP A 792 -21.98 -32.41 -28.77
C ASP A 792 -21.26 -33.00 -30.00
N SER A 793 -20.58 -32.14 -30.78
CA SER A 793 -19.79 -32.55 -31.94
C SER A 793 -18.59 -31.62 -32.15
N ILE A 794 -17.42 -32.23 -32.41
CA ILE A 794 -16.17 -31.53 -32.73
C ILE A 794 -16.02 -31.29 -34.25
N GLU A 795 -16.93 -31.81 -35.07
CA GLU A 795 -16.85 -31.66 -36.53
C GLU A 795 -17.07 -30.20 -36.96
N GLY A 796 -16.19 -29.70 -37.83
CA GLY A 796 -16.28 -28.33 -38.36
C GLY A 796 -15.79 -27.23 -37.43
N ILE A 797 -15.02 -27.57 -36.37
CA ILE A 797 -14.35 -26.57 -35.54
C ILE A 797 -13.16 -25.96 -36.31
N GLU A 798 -13.17 -24.63 -36.45
CA GLU A 798 -12.06 -23.86 -36.99
C GLU A 798 -11.60 -22.89 -35.90
N LEU A 799 -10.30 -22.91 -35.61
CA LEU A 799 -9.67 -22.01 -34.64
C LEU A 799 -8.70 -21.07 -35.38
N GLU A 800 -8.64 -19.83 -34.95
CA GLU A 800 -7.69 -18.82 -35.42
C GLU A 800 -6.28 -19.11 -34.87
N SER A 801 -6.20 -19.63 -33.64
CA SER A 801 -4.93 -20.01 -33.02
C SER A 801 -4.41 -21.36 -33.50
N ASN A 802 -3.08 -21.48 -33.61
CA ASN A 802 -2.37 -22.73 -33.94
C ASN A 802 -2.37 -23.72 -32.76
N ILE A 803 -3.53 -24.21 -32.34
CA ILE A 803 -3.68 -25.24 -31.31
C ILE A 803 -3.76 -26.62 -31.99
N SER A 804 -3.01 -27.61 -31.49
CA SER A 804 -3.03 -28.95 -32.07
C SER A 804 -4.39 -29.64 -31.88
N MET A 805 -4.84 -30.43 -32.88
CA MET A 805 -6.14 -31.11 -32.81
C MET A 805 -6.28 -32.06 -31.61
N ASP A 806 -5.18 -32.62 -31.10
CA ASP A 806 -5.21 -33.46 -29.90
C ASP A 806 -5.50 -32.62 -28.64
N GLN A 807 -4.91 -31.43 -28.53
CA GLN A 807 -5.25 -30.48 -27.47
C GLN A 807 -6.70 -29.99 -27.60
N VAL A 808 -7.18 -29.72 -28.82
CA VAL A 808 -8.57 -29.29 -29.05
C VAL A 808 -9.56 -30.37 -28.60
N ARG A 809 -9.29 -31.65 -28.88
CA ARG A 809 -10.12 -32.76 -28.37
C ARG A 809 -10.15 -32.82 -26.85
N GLU A 810 -9.01 -32.61 -26.21
CA GLU A 810 -8.92 -32.60 -24.75
C GLU A 810 -9.69 -31.41 -24.15
N MET A 811 -9.55 -30.22 -24.72
CA MET A 811 -10.30 -29.02 -24.36
C MET A 811 -11.80 -29.21 -24.56
N TYR A 812 -12.23 -29.82 -25.67
CA TYR A 812 -13.62 -30.17 -25.95
C TYR A 812 -14.20 -31.09 -24.87
N GLU A 813 -13.50 -32.17 -24.50
CA GLU A 813 -13.97 -33.13 -23.50
C GLU A 813 -14.07 -32.52 -22.10
N VAL A 814 -13.17 -31.59 -21.75
CA VAL A 814 -13.27 -30.82 -20.50
C VAL A 814 -14.44 -29.85 -20.58
N MET A 815 -14.58 -29.10 -21.67
CA MET A 815 -15.64 -28.11 -21.85
C MET A 815 -17.04 -28.74 -21.80
N ARG A 816 -17.21 -29.91 -22.43
CA ARG A 816 -18.44 -30.71 -22.39
C ARG A 816 -18.84 -31.06 -20.96
N LYS A 817 -17.89 -31.45 -20.11
CA LYS A 817 -18.12 -31.73 -18.68
C LYS A 817 -18.42 -30.44 -17.90
N LEU A 818 -17.75 -29.34 -18.23
CA LEU A 818 -18.01 -28.03 -17.60
C LEU A 818 -19.38 -27.45 -17.93
N LEU A 819 -19.96 -27.74 -19.11
CA LEU A 819 -21.35 -27.40 -19.41
C LEU A 819 -22.31 -28.01 -18.39
N ARG A 820 -22.08 -29.29 -18.03
CA ARG A 820 -22.87 -29.95 -17.00
C ARG A 820 -22.68 -29.29 -15.63
N VAL A 821 -21.45 -28.96 -15.24
CA VAL A 821 -21.16 -28.25 -13.97
C VAL A 821 -21.85 -26.89 -13.94
N ARG A 822 -21.74 -26.10 -15.01
CA ARG A 822 -22.40 -24.80 -15.19
C ARG A 822 -23.91 -24.91 -14.98
N ASP A 823 -24.55 -25.88 -15.62
CA ASP A 823 -26.01 -26.05 -15.51
C ASP A 823 -26.43 -26.32 -14.06
N VAL A 824 -25.63 -27.08 -13.31
CA VAL A 824 -25.87 -27.29 -11.87
C VAL A 824 -25.71 -26.00 -11.08
N VAL A 825 -24.59 -25.29 -11.28
CA VAL A 825 -24.30 -24.02 -10.60
C VAL A 825 -25.44 -23.02 -10.85
N LEU A 826 -25.92 -22.89 -12.09
CA LEU A 826 -27.02 -22.01 -12.46
C LEU A 826 -28.35 -22.44 -11.80
N ARG A 827 -28.63 -23.75 -11.70
CA ARG A 827 -29.83 -24.25 -10.98
C ARG A 827 -29.78 -23.93 -9.49
N VAL A 828 -28.63 -24.15 -8.84
CA VAL A 828 -28.43 -23.80 -7.42
C VAL A 828 -28.61 -22.30 -7.21
N ASN A 829 -28.03 -21.49 -8.09
CA ASN A 829 -28.18 -20.04 -8.05
C ASN A 829 -29.65 -19.58 -8.17
N ARG A 830 -30.38 -20.10 -9.16
CA ARG A 830 -31.80 -19.79 -9.34
C ARG A 830 -32.62 -20.19 -8.11
N ALA A 831 -32.32 -21.33 -7.49
CA ALA A 831 -32.96 -21.78 -6.26
C ALA A 831 -32.63 -20.86 -5.06
N TYR A 832 -31.37 -20.43 -4.93
CA TYR A 832 -30.94 -19.48 -3.90
C TYR A 832 -31.67 -18.13 -4.03
N ILE A 833 -31.68 -17.53 -5.22
CA ILE A 833 -32.34 -16.25 -5.48
C ILE A 833 -33.85 -16.36 -5.19
N ARG A 834 -34.49 -17.45 -5.65
CA ARG A 834 -35.91 -17.70 -5.40
C ARG A 834 -36.22 -17.88 -3.92
N SER A 835 -35.42 -18.67 -3.21
CA SER A 835 -35.54 -18.89 -1.78
C SER A 835 -35.38 -17.58 -1.01
N ALA A 836 -34.42 -16.74 -1.38
CA ALA A 836 -34.17 -15.48 -0.69
C ALA A 836 -35.28 -14.43 -0.95
N ALA A 837 -35.87 -14.43 -2.16
CA ALA A 837 -36.97 -13.54 -2.50
C ALA A 837 -38.31 -13.89 -1.82
N GLN A 838 -38.41 -15.08 -1.24
CA GLN A 838 -39.63 -15.55 -0.57
C GLN A 838 -39.67 -15.07 0.88
N ALA A 839 -40.74 -14.39 1.28
CA ALA A 839 -40.94 -13.99 2.67
C ALA A 839 -41.21 -15.22 3.55
N ASP A 840 -40.67 -15.20 4.78
CA ASP A 840 -40.72 -16.34 5.70
C ASP A 840 -42.13 -16.84 5.99
N ALA A 841 -43.10 -15.92 6.14
CA ALA A 841 -44.50 -16.24 6.38
C ALA A 841 -45.16 -17.10 5.27
N TYR A 842 -44.62 -17.09 4.05
CA TYR A 842 -45.16 -17.82 2.91
C TYR A 842 -44.26 -18.98 2.46
N ARG A 843 -43.26 -19.37 3.25
CA ARG A 843 -42.37 -20.48 2.90
C ARG A 843 -43.06 -21.84 3.06
N THR A 844 -42.89 -22.70 2.07
CA THR A 844 -43.36 -24.09 2.08
C THR A 844 -42.25 -25.09 2.41
N GLU A 845 -41.02 -24.60 2.51
CA GLU A 845 -39.81 -25.38 2.80
C GLU A 845 -38.76 -24.48 3.48
N PRO A 846 -37.80 -25.07 4.24
CA PRO A 846 -36.71 -24.31 4.85
C PRO A 846 -35.93 -23.44 3.85
N PRO A 847 -35.32 -22.33 4.30
CA PRO A 847 -34.55 -21.45 3.43
C PRO A 847 -33.35 -22.19 2.81
N PHE A 848 -33.28 -22.17 1.49
CA PHE A 848 -32.12 -22.63 0.73
C PHE A 848 -31.05 -21.53 0.68
N LYS A 849 -29.84 -21.85 1.16
CA LYS A 849 -28.71 -20.95 1.41
C LYS A 849 -27.47 -21.27 0.56
N LEU A 850 -27.41 -22.43 -0.10
CA LEU A 850 -26.28 -22.77 -0.98
C LEU A 850 -26.25 -21.89 -2.22
N GLN A 851 -25.07 -21.37 -2.58
CA GLN A 851 -24.91 -20.39 -3.65
C GLN A 851 -24.31 -21.01 -4.93
N GLY A 852 -24.74 -20.51 -6.08
CA GLY A 852 -24.13 -20.82 -7.38
C GLY A 852 -23.42 -19.60 -7.97
N SER A 853 -22.12 -19.47 -7.69
CA SER A 853 -21.31 -18.31 -8.12
C SER A 853 -20.18 -18.70 -9.08
N TYR A 854 -19.52 -17.72 -9.70
CA TYR A 854 -18.28 -17.94 -10.47
C TYR A 854 -17.20 -18.61 -9.62
N ARG A 855 -17.17 -18.34 -8.30
CA ARG A 855 -16.22 -18.99 -7.38
C ARG A 855 -16.46 -20.49 -7.26
N ASN A 856 -17.72 -20.92 -7.20
CA ASN A 856 -18.06 -22.35 -7.16
C ASN A 856 -17.67 -23.01 -8.48
N MET A 857 -17.96 -22.34 -9.61
CA MET A 857 -17.59 -22.82 -10.94
C MET A 857 -16.07 -23.00 -11.09
N ASN A 858 -15.28 -21.99 -10.74
CA ASN A 858 -13.82 -22.03 -10.87
C ASN A 858 -13.19 -23.13 -9.99
N ARG A 859 -13.67 -23.31 -8.75
CA ARG A 859 -13.21 -24.36 -7.84
C ARG A 859 -13.50 -25.77 -8.36
N MET A 860 -14.66 -25.97 -8.97
CA MET A 860 -15.00 -27.25 -9.58
C MET A 860 -14.22 -27.45 -10.88
N ALA A 861 -14.08 -26.42 -11.71
CA ALA A 861 -13.39 -26.49 -13.00
C ALA A 861 -11.91 -26.89 -12.87
N GLU A 862 -11.24 -26.46 -11.80
CA GLU A 862 -9.86 -26.83 -11.48
C GLU A 862 -9.66 -28.36 -11.35
N LYS A 863 -10.70 -29.08 -10.92
CA LYS A 863 -10.66 -30.53 -10.67
C LYS A 863 -11.22 -31.36 -11.84
N VAL A 864 -11.78 -30.73 -12.87
CA VAL A 864 -12.33 -31.44 -14.03
C VAL A 864 -11.21 -31.86 -14.98
N ALA A 865 -11.13 -33.16 -15.27
CA ALA A 865 -10.19 -33.73 -16.23
C ALA A 865 -10.92 -34.38 -17.42
N SER A 866 -10.23 -34.42 -18.56
CA SER A 866 -10.73 -34.99 -19.82
C SER A 866 -11.17 -36.46 -19.69
N VAL A 867 -10.44 -37.23 -18.88
CA VAL A 867 -10.66 -38.67 -18.63
C VAL A 867 -11.81 -39.02 -17.67
N MET A 868 -12.39 -38.03 -16.98
CA MET A 868 -13.44 -38.30 -15.98
C MET A 868 -14.70 -38.86 -16.61
N ASN A 869 -15.32 -39.84 -15.95
CA ASN A 869 -16.65 -40.32 -16.33
C ASN A 869 -17.77 -39.51 -15.67
N GLU A 870 -19.03 -39.77 -16.05
CA GLU A 870 -20.19 -39.03 -15.55
C GLU A 870 -20.42 -39.22 -14.03
N GLN A 871 -20.15 -40.42 -13.49
CA GLN A 871 -20.31 -40.70 -12.06
C GLN A 871 -19.26 -39.97 -11.21
N GLU A 872 -18.02 -39.91 -11.69
CA GLU A 872 -16.93 -39.15 -11.06
C GLU A 872 -17.22 -37.65 -11.08
N LEU A 873 -17.72 -37.12 -12.21
CA LEU A 873 -18.12 -35.73 -12.33
C LEU A 873 -19.28 -35.39 -11.38
N GLN A 874 -20.30 -36.25 -11.31
CA GLN A 874 -21.41 -36.07 -10.38
C GLN A 874 -20.96 -36.11 -8.93
N SER A 875 -20.07 -37.04 -8.57
CA SER A 875 -19.50 -37.14 -7.22
C SER A 875 -18.69 -35.88 -6.86
N LEU A 876 -17.92 -35.33 -7.81
CA LEU A 876 -17.20 -34.07 -7.63
C LEU A 876 -18.14 -32.90 -7.31
N ILE A 877 -19.24 -32.77 -8.06
CA ILE A 877 -20.23 -31.71 -7.87
C ILE A 877 -20.91 -31.86 -6.50
N VAL A 878 -21.37 -33.06 -6.16
CA VAL A 878 -22.04 -33.33 -4.87
C VAL A 878 -21.09 -33.06 -3.70
N SER A 879 -19.87 -33.59 -3.75
CA SER A 879 -18.87 -33.38 -2.70
C SER A 879 -18.54 -31.89 -2.52
N SER A 880 -18.46 -31.11 -3.61
CA SER A 880 -18.20 -29.67 -3.51
C SER A 880 -19.32 -28.92 -2.78
N TYR A 881 -20.59 -29.26 -3.05
CA TYR A 881 -21.72 -28.61 -2.39
C TYR A 881 -21.97 -29.13 -0.96
N GLU A 882 -21.64 -30.38 -0.66
CA GLU A 882 -21.63 -30.92 0.71
C GLU A 882 -20.58 -30.19 1.57
N GLN A 883 -19.39 -29.90 1.01
CA GLN A 883 -18.37 -29.09 1.69
C GLN A 883 -18.87 -27.67 1.98
N ASP A 884 -19.54 -27.02 1.03
CA ASP A 884 -20.13 -25.70 1.24
C ASP A 884 -21.25 -25.75 2.31
N ALA A 885 -22.06 -26.80 2.32
CA ALA A 885 -23.17 -26.96 3.28
C ALA A 885 -22.72 -27.20 4.72
N GLN A 886 -21.54 -27.81 4.95
CA GLN A 886 -20.97 -27.99 6.29
C GLN A 886 -20.79 -26.67 7.05
N THR A 887 -20.61 -25.56 6.33
CA THR A 887 -20.47 -24.22 6.93
C THR A 887 -21.79 -23.67 7.48
N LEU A 888 -22.94 -24.24 7.11
CA LEU A 888 -24.27 -23.76 7.48
C LEU A 888 -24.76 -24.28 8.84
N THR A 889 -23.95 -25.06 9.56
CA THR A 889 -24.26 -25.61 10.90
C THR A 889 -25.64 -26.29 10.97
N THR A 890 -26.66 -25.65 11.55
CA THR A 890 -28.02 -26.18 11.75
C THR A 890 -28.80 -26.40 10.46
N ASP A 891 -28.50 -25.63 9.40
CA ASP A 891 -29.27 -25.68 8.14
C ASP A 891 -28.66 -26.65 7.10
N ASN A 892 -27.59 -27.35 7.47
CA ASN A 892 -26.82 -28.22 6.57
C ASN A 892 -27.69 -29.33 5.95
N GLU A 893 -28.37 -30.12 6.79
CA GLU A 893 -29.15 -31.29 6.35
C GLU A 893 -30.24 -30.89 5.34
N ALA A 894 -31.02 -29.85 5.66
CA ALA A 894 -32.07 -29.34 4.77
C ALA A 894 -31.51 -28.84 3.43
N ASN A 895 -30.37 -28.14 3.44
CA ASN A 895 -29.75 -27.59 2.25
C ASN A 895 -29.15 -28.67 1.33
N VAL A 896 -28.51 -29.70 1.89
CA VAL A 896 -27.98 -30.82 1.11
C VAL A 896 -29.10 -31.63 0.48
N LEU A 897 -30.18 -31.92 1.23
CA LEU A 897 -31.34 -32.63 0.70
C LEU A 897 -32.04 -31.84 -0.41
N LYS A 898 -32.24 -30.53 -0.21
CA LYS A 898 -32.79 -29.65 -1.25
C LYS A 898 -31.88 -29.61 -2.49
N PHE A 899 -30.57 -29.56 -2.32
CA PHE A 899 -29.62 -29.62 -3.43
C PHE A 899 -29.73 -30.94 -4.21
N LYS A 900 -29.78 -32.09 -3.52
CA LYS A 900 -29.99 -33.40 -4.16
C LYS A 900 -31.36 -33.49 -4.86
N GLU A 901 -32.40 -32.83 -4.33
CA GLU A 901 -33.71 -32.70 -4.98
C GLU A 901 -33.60 -31.94 -6.31
N LEU A 902 -32.93 -30.78 -6.32
CA LEU A 902 -32.69 -29.95 -7.53
C LEU A 902 -31.91 -30.70 -8.62
N MET A 903 -31.05 -31.62 -8.18
CA MET A 903 -30.25 -32.47 -9.04
C MET A 903 -30.97 -33.73 -9.51
N GLY A 904 -32.08 -34.11 -8.86
CA GLY A 904 -32.82 -35.34 -9.16
C GLY A 904 -32.11 -36.61 -8.70
N VAL A 905 -31.27 -36.52 -7.66
CA VAL A 905 -30.38 -37.62 -7.21
C VAL A 905 -30.67 -38.09 -5.79
N LEU A 906 -31.85 -37.73 -5.24
CA LEU A 906 -32.29 -38.20 -3.93
C LEU A 906 -32.48 -39.72 -3.91
N THR A 907 -31.95 -40.36 -2.87
CA THR A 907 -32.33 -41.73 -2.51
C THR A 907 -33.72 -41.77 -1.88
N THR A 908 -34.34 -42.95 -1.81
CA THR A 908 -35.67 -43.12 -1.21
C THR A 908 -35.71 -42.63 0.24
N ASP A 909 -34.72 -43.00 1.04
CA ASP A 909 -34.62 -42.63 2.46
C ASP A 909 -34.42 -41.10 2.63
N GLU A 910 -33.58 -40.49 1.78
CA GLU A 910 -33.36 -39.04 1.78
C GLU A 910 -34.61 -38.26 1.37
N LYS A 911 -35.41 -38.80 0.46
CA LYS A 911 -36.68 -38.20 0.05
C LYS A 911 -37.69 -38.19 1.19
N GLU A 912 -37.85 -39.32 1.90
CA GLU A 912 -38.71 -39.39 3.09
C GLU A 912 -38.24 -38.42 4.18
N ARG A 913 -36.92 -38.31 4.39
CA ARG A 913 -36.33 -37.36 5.34
C ARG A 913 -36.60 -35.91 4.94
N TRP A 914 -36.47 -35.57 3.65
CA TRP A 914 -36.74 -34.23 3.15
C TRP A 914 -38.21 -33.83 3.28
N ASP A 915 -39.13 -34.76 2.99
CA ASP A 915 -40.57 -34.53 3.14
C ASP A 915 -40.96 -34.33 4.62
N ALA A 916 -40.35 -35.09 5.53
CA ALA A 916 -40.54 -34.89 6.98
C ALA A 916 -40.03 -33.52 7.45
N ILE A 917 -38.88 -33.05 6.95
CA ILE A 917 -38.34 -31.72 7.28
C ILE A 917 -39.25 -30.61 6.75
N LYS A 918 -39.76 -30.71 5.51
CA LYS A 918 -40.72 -29.74 4.96
C LYS A 918 -42.00 -29.69 5.80
N TYR A 919 -42.54 -30.83 6.21
CA TYR A 919 -43.72 -30.90 7.06
C TYR A 919 -43.50 -30.21 8.42
N ALA A 920 -42.42 -30.58 9.12
CA ALA A 920 -42.08 -29.98 10.41
C ALA A 920 -41.85 -28.46 10.31
N PHE A 921 -41.24 -28.00 9.22
CA PHE A 921 -41.00 -26.58 8.98
C PHE A 921 -42.30 -25.79 8.75
N VAL A 922 -43.18 -26.28 7.87
CA VAL A 922 -44.49 -25.64 7.63
C VAL A 922 -45.32 -25.59 8.92
N GLU A 923 -45.30 -26.66 9.73
CA GLU A 923 -45.98 -26.68 11.02
C GLU A 923 -45.39 -25.64 11.98
N SER A 924 -44.05 -25.51 12.03
CA SER A 924 -43.39 -24.50 12.86
C SER A 924 -43.75 -23.06 12.47
N ILE A 925 -43.88 -22.76 11.18
CA ILE A 925 -44.34 -21.44 10.68
C ILE A 925 -45.80 -21.17 11.07
N ARG A 926 -46.68 -22.15 10.89
CA ARG A 926 -48.09 -22.05 11.34
C ARG A 926 -48.19 -21.76 12.84
N MET A 927 -47.30 -22.37 13.62
CA MET A 927 -47.23 -22.20 15.08
C MET A 927 -46.57 -20.86 15.50
N GLN A 928 -45.68 -20.29 14.69
CA GLN A 928 -45.03 -18.98 14.94
C GLN A 928 -45.96 -17.78 14.69
N GLY A 929 -47.00 -17.93 13.86
CA GLY A 929 -47.98 -16.88 13.59
C GLY A 929 -49.05 -16.67 14.68
N MET A 930 -49.03 -17.47 15.76
CA MET A 930 -50.01 -17.39 16.86
C MET A 930 -49.37 -16.77 18.11
N ASP A 931 -49.82 -15.58 18.50
CA ASP A 931 -49.25 -14.80 19.61
C ASP A 931 -49.24 -15.58 20.94
N SER A 932 -48.13 -15.46 21.67
CA SER A 932 -47.83 -16.24 22.88
C SER A 932 -48.76 -15.98 24.10
N GLU A 933 -49.66 -15.00 24.01
CA GLU A 933 -50.62 -14.66 25.07
C GLU A 933 -52.02 -15.27 24.87
N ASP A 934 -52.31 -15.91 23.72
CA ASP A 934 -53.65 -16.41 23.43
C ASP A 934 -53.92 -17.78 24.10
N GLN A 935 -54.87 -17.85 25.03
CA GLN A 935 -55.22 -19.05 25.79
C GLN A 935 -55.64 -20.23 24.90
N ALA A 936 -56.12 -19.94 23.68
CA ALA A 936 -56.42 -20.93 22.66
C ALA A 936 -55.15 -21.60 22.10
N GLY A 937 -54.04 -20.87 21.95
CA GLY A 937 -52.77 -21.39 21.44
C GLY A 937 -52.02 -22.31 22.43
N GLN A 938 -52.28 -22.19 23.74
CA GLN A 938 -51.81 -23.17 24.73
C GLN A 938 -52.65 -24.45 24.72
N LEU A 939 -53.97 -24.34 24.55
CA LEU A 939 -54.86 -25.50 24.42
C LEU A 939 -54.59 -26.27 23.13
N MET A 940 -54.41 -25.59 22.00
CA MET A 940 -54.00 -26.20 20.71
C MET A 940 -52.65 -26.92 20.83
N ARG A 941 -51.63 -26.34 21.50
CA ARG A 941 -50.34 -27.00 21.76
C ARG A 941 -50.47 -28.28 22.57
N GLN A 942 -51.33 -28.29 23.59
CA GLN A 942 -51.58 -29.47 24.41
C GLN A 942 -52.40 -30.53 23.67
N LEU A 943 -53.32 -30.11 22.81
CA LEU A 943 -54.12 -31.00 21.96
C LEU A 943 -53.27 -31.61 20.83
N ALA A 944 -52.39 -30.85 20.18
CA ALA A 944 -51.42 -31.34 19.19
C ALA A 944 -50.44 -32.36 19.82
N SER A 945 -49.93 -32.07 21.03
CA SER A 945 -49.13 -33.03 21.82
C SER A 945 -49.89 -34.33 22.12
N MET A 946 -51.21 -34.26 22.27
CA MET A 946 -52.06 -35.43 22.52
C MET A 946 -52.31 -36.21 21.22
N ARG A 947 -52.51 -35.52 20.09
CA ARG A 947 -52.57 -36.12 18.74
C ARG A 947 -51.28 -36.86 18.44
N ASP A 948 -50.11 -36.25 18.66
CA ASP A 948 -48.81 -36.87 18.40
C ASP A 948 -48.59 -38.10 19.30
N GLY A 949 -49.05 -38.06 20.56
CA GLY A 949 -49.05 -39.22 21.46
C GLY A 949 -49.94 -40.36 20.96
N LEU A 950 -51.14 -40.05 20.45
CA LEU A 950 -52.06 -41.03 19.88
C LEU A 950 -51.57 -41.60 18.54
N GLU A 951 -50.96 -40.77 17.70
CA GLU A 951 -50.35 -41.16 16.42
C GLU A 951 -49.12 -42.05 16.64
N SER A 952 -48.31 -41.76 17.67
CA SER A 952 -47.20 -42.62 18.11
C SER A 952 -47.69 -43.99 18.55
N ILE A 953 -48.75 -44.04 19.38
CA ILE A 953 -49.37 -45.30 19.80
C ILE A 953 -49.96 -46.05 18.59
N ARG A 954 -50.60 -45.33 17.66
CA ARG A 954 -51.11 -45.91 16.41
C ARG A 954 -49.99 -46.53 15.58
N GLN A 955 -48.86 -45.85 15.40
CA GLN A 955 -47.71 -46.38 14.64
C GLN A 955 -47.10 -47.61 15.31
N VAL A 956 -47.01 -47.65 16.65
CA VAL A 956 -46.54 -48.81 17.40
C VAL A 956 -47.48 -50.01 17.22
N ILE A 957 -48.79 -49.78 17.30
CA ILE A 957 -49.81 -50.82 17.08
C ILE A 957 -49.82 -51.28 15.61
N SER A 958 -49.71 -50.36 14.66
CA SER A 958 -49.65 -50.66 13.22
C SER A 958 -48.43 -51.50 12.86
N ARG A 959 -47.26 -51.19 13.44
CA ARG A 959 -46.03 -52.01 13.30
C ARG A 959 -46.20 -53.40 13.92
N ALA A 960 -46.88 -53.51 15.07
CA ALA A 960 -47.16 -54.79 15.72
C ALA A 960 -48.14 -55.66 14.91
N ILE A 961 -49.12 -55.05 14.23
CA ILE A 961 -50.08 -55.76 13.37
C ILE A 961 -49.43 -56.16 12.04
N ALA A 962 -48.58 -55.30 11.45
CA ALA A 962 -47.84 -55.63 10.22
C ALA A 962 -46.82 -56.78 10.41
N THR A 963 -46.40 -57.07 11.64
CA THR A 963 -45.47 -58.17 11.96
C THR A 963 -46.15 -59.46 12.45
N GLN A 964 -47.48 -59.51 12.54
CA GLN A 964 -48.24 -60.72 12.90
C GLN A 964 -48.25 -61.82 11.82
N SER A 965 -47.68 -61.57 10.64
CA SER A 965 -47.74 -62.51 9.51
C SER A 965 -46.65 -63.59 9.48
N ASP A 966 -45.65 -63.59 10.38
CA ASP A 966 -44.61 -64.62 10.42
C ASP A 966 -44.53 -65.32 11.79
N GLY A 967 -44.85 -66.61 11.79
CA GLY A 967 -44.96 -67.45 12.98
C GLY A 967 -43.62 -67.81 13.64
N ALA A 968 -43.54 -67.62 14.97
CA ALA A 968 -42.70 -68.37 15.90
C ALA A 968 -43.13 -68.04 17.35
N GLU A 969 -43.77 -68.98 18.04
CA GLU A 969 -44.39 -68.80 19.37
C GLU A 969 -43.41 -68.60 20.55
N GLU A 970 -42.10 -68.85 20.40
CA GLU A 970 -41.14 -68.76 21.53
C GLU A 970 -40.45 -67.39 21.71
N ARG A 971 -40.71 -66.40 20.85
CA ARG A 971 -40.26 -65.00 21.05
C ARG A 971 -41.39 -64.06 21.49
N MET A 972 -42.54 -64.62 21.87
CA MET A 972 -43.75 -63.84 22.19
C MET A 972 -43.60 -63.11 23.54
N ASP A 973 -43.18 -63.80 24.60
CA ASP A 973 -43.18 -63.25 25.97
C ASP A 973 -42.24 -62.05 26.15
N ALA A 974 -40.99 -62.14 25.68
CA ALA A 974 -40.03 -61.03 25.81
C ALA A 974 -40.41 -59.81 24.95
N ARG A 975 -41.14 -60.02 23.85
CA ARG A 975 -41.62 -58.94 22.96
C ARG A 975 -42.90 -58.31 23.48
N VAL A 976 -43.81 -59.11 24.03
CA VAL A 976 -45.02 -58.65 24.71
C VAL A 976 -44.65 -57.87 25.97
N ASP A 977 -43.60 -58.26 26.70
CA ASP A 977 -43.10 -57.50 27.85
C ASP A 977 -42.48 -56.15 27.45
N SER A 978 -41.74 -56.09 26.33
CA SER A 978 -41.19 -54.84 25.80
C SER A 978 -42.30 -53.90 25.28
N LEU A 979 -43.30 -54.45 24.58
CA LEU A 979 -44.51 -53.73 24.18
C LEU A 979 -45.30 -53.24 25.39
N ARG A 980 -45.46 -54.08 26.42
CA ARG A 980 -46.12 -53.73 27.68
C ARG A 980 -45.40 -52.61 28.39
N GLN A 981 -44.06 -52.65 28.48
CA GLN A 981 -43.27 -51.56 29.06
C GLN A 981 -43.41 -50.26 28.26
N SER A 982 -43.40 -50.33 26.93
CA SER A 982 -43.53 -49.14 26.06
C SER A 982 -44.93 -48.53 26.10
N LEU A 983 -45.98 -49.37 26.12
CA LEU A 983 -47.38 -48.95 26.31
C LEU A 983 -47.63 -48.42 27.71
N THR A 984 -47.03 -49.03 28.74
CA THR A 984 -47.13 -48.54 30.12
C THR A 984 -46.44 -47.20 30.29
N ALA A 985 -45.23 -47.04 29.72
CA ALA A 985 -44.49 -45.78 29.75
C ALA A 985 -45.24 -44.65 29.02
N SER A 986 -45.74 -44.93 27.82
CA SER A 986 -46.54 -43.97 27.03
C SER A 986 -47.88 -43.65 27.72
N GLY A 987 -48.52 -44.67 28.32
CA GLY A 987 -49.74 -44.52 29.11
C GLY A 987 -49.55 -43.71 30.39
N THR A 988 -48.43 -43.88 31.09
CA THR A 988 -48.09 -43.05 32.26
C THR A 988 -47.82 -41.61 31.88
N GLN A 989 -47.12 -41.37 30.76
CA GLN A 989 -46.84 -40.03 30.27
C GLN A 989 -48.13 -39.32 29.83
N LEU A 990 -49.03 -40.02 29.14
CA LEU A 990 -50.38 -39.53 28.85
C LEU A 990 -51.19 -39.24 30.11
N ALA A 991 -51.21 -40.14 31.09
CA ALA A 991 -51.93 -39.94 32.35
C ALA A 991 -51.42 -38.74 33.15
N GLU A 992 -50.10 -38.52 33.14
CA GLU A 992 -49.46 -37.38 33.81
C GLU A 992 -49.76 -36.06 33.09
N THR A 993 -49.76 -36.06 31.75
CA THR A 993 -50.17 -34.92 30.92
C THR A 993 -51.66 -34.59 31.09
N LEU A 994 -52.53 -35.60 31.15
CA LEU A 994 -53.96 -35.43 31.43
C LEU A 994 -54.21 -34.83 32.81
N LYS A 995 -53.44 -35.25 33.79
CA LYS A 995 -53.52 -34.75 35.17
C LYS A 995 -53.08 -33.29 35.25
N THR A 996 -52.01 -32.90 34.56
CA THR A 996 -51.54 -31.51 34.53
C THR A 996 -52.48 -30.60 33.75
N THR A 997 -53.01 -31.04 32.61
CA THR A 997 -54.04 -30.32 31.84
C THR A 997 -55.33 -30.13 32.65
N SER A 998 -55.78 -31.16 33.37
CA SER A 998 -56.95 -31.06 34.26
C SER A 998 -56.72 -30.06 35.41
N GLN A 999 -55.55 -30.07 36.04
CA GLN A 999 -55.17 -29.11 37.08
C GLN A 999 -55.03 -27.68 36.54
N GLN A 1000 -54.58 -27.51 35.30
CA GLN A 1000 -54.53 -26.20 34.65
C GLN A 1000 -55.93 -25.70 34.28
N LEU A 1001 -56.81 -26.57 33.78
CA LEU A 1001 -58.22 -26.25 33.51
C LEU A 1001 -58.97 -25.86 34.80
N GLU A 1002 -58.69 -26.53 35.92
CA GLU A 1002 -59.21 -26.12 37.24
C GLU A 1002 -58.73 -24.72 37.63
N LYS A 1003 -57.44 -24.41 37.45
CA LYS A 1003 -56.87 -23.07 37.70
C LYS A 1003 -57.48 -22.00 36.79
N ILE A 1004 -57.68 -22.30 35.51
CA ILE A 1004 -58.32 -21.39 34.54
C ILE A 1004 -59.77 -21.12 34.92
N SER A 1005 -60.53 -22.16 35.33
CA SER A 1005 -61.91 -22.01 35.78
C SER A 1005 -62.01 -21.18 37.08
N ALA A 1006 -61.04 -21.35 37.99
CA ALA A 1006 -60.96 -20.59 39.24
C ALA A 1006 -60.57 -19.12 39.00
N GLN A 1007 -59.66 -18.85 38.06
CA GLN A 1007 -59.30 -17.49 37.65
C GLN A 1007 -60.46 -16.74 36.97
N GLN A 1008 -61.25 -17.42 36.13
CA GLN A 1008 -62.44 -16.83 35.51
C GLN A 1008 -63.57 -16.51 36.50
N ALA A 1009 -63.64 -17.20 37.65
CA ALA A 1009 -64.62 -16.91 38.69
C ALA A 1009 -64.24 -15.71 39.59
N ALA A 1010 -62.95 -15.36 39.65
CA ALA A 1010 -62.41 -14.35 40.55
C ALA A 1010 -62.28 -12.93 39.94
N SER A 1011 -62.40 -12.76 38.62
CA SER A 1011 -62.33 -11.44 37.96
C SER A 1011 -63.10 -11.43 36.63
N PRO A 1012 -64.25 -10.72 36.51
CA PRO A 1012 -64.89 -10.53 35.21
C PRO A 1012 -64.12 -9.43 34.43
N PRO A 1013 -63.74 -9.64 33.16
CA PRO A 1013 -63.00 -8.63 32.41
C PRO A 1013 -63.90 -7.48 31.97
N ASP A 1014 -63.35 -6.26 32.01
CA ASP A 1014 -63.95 -5.04 31.47
C ASP A 1014 -64.23 -5.19 29.96
N GLN A 1015 -65.42 -4.74 29.55
CA GLN A 1015 -65.84 -4.72 28.16
C GLN A 1015 -65.03 -3.69 27.36
N LYS A 1016 -64.08 -4.19 26.55
CA LYS A 1016 -63.77 -3.58 25.26
C LYS A 1016 -64.12 -4.58 24.17
N VAL A 1017 -65.02 -4.15 23.29
CA VAL A 1017 -65.59 -4.94 22.21
C VAL A 1017 -64.51 -5.22 21.16
N PHE A 1018 -63.98 -6.43 21.18
CA PHE A 1018 -63.52 -7.16 20.00
C PHE A 1018 -64.22 -8.52 20.03
N VAL A 1019 -64.80 -8.92 18.90
CA VAL A 1019 -65.56 -10.17 18.77
C VAL A 1019 -64.58 -11.34 18.79
N GLN A 1020 -64.20 -11.78 19.98
CA GLN A 1020 -63.57 -13.08 20.20
C GLN A 1020 -64.67 -14.11 20.49
N HIS A 1021 -64.71 -15.18 19.70
CA HIS A 1021 -65.53 -16.35 19.97
C HIS A 1021 -65.10 -16.98 21.30
N LYS A 1022 -65.79 -16.62 22.39
CA LYS A 1022 -65.64 -17.31 23.68
C LYS A 1022 -66.07 -18.77 23.49
N VAL A 1023 -65.18 -19.71 23.80
CA VAL A 1023 -65.51 -21.13 23.87
C VAL A 1023 -66.75 -21.30 24.77
N PRO A 1024 -67.90 -21.77 24.24
CA PRO A 1024 -69.09 -21.93 25.05
C PRO A 1024 -68.81 -22.88 26.21
N ARG A 1025 -69.41 -22.65 27.39
CA ARG A 1025 -69.37 -23.61 28.52
C ARG A 1025 -69.69 -25.05 28.09
N VAL A 1026 -70.53 -25.18 27.06
CA VAL A 1026 -70.89 -26.44 26.40
C VAL A 1026 -69.67 -27.20 25.87
N LEU A 1027 -68.67 -26.53 25.28
CA LEU A 1027 -67.45 -27.17 24.77
C LEU A 1027 -66.55 -27.66 25.90
N ALA A 1028 -66.44 -26.91 27.00
CA ALA A 1028 -65.66 -27.31 28.16
C ALA A 1028 -66.29 -28.52 28.88
N ASP A 1029 -67.62 -28.59 28.93
CA ASP A 1029 -68.35 -29.74 29.47
C ASP A 1029 -68.28 -30.96 28.53
N LEU A 1030 -68.23 -30.75 27.22
CA LEU A 1030 -68.08 -31.80 26.21
C LEU A 1030 -66.67 -32.41 26.24
N ILE A 1031 -65.63 -31.58 26.36
CA ILE A 1031 -64.23 -32.00 26.55
C ILE A 1031 -64.06 -32.72 27.91
N LYS A 1032 -64.70 -32.23 28.99
CA LYS A 1032 -64.74 -32.97 30.27
C LYS A 1032 -65.42 -34.33 30.16
N GLY A 1033 -66.52 -34.42 29.43
CA GLY A 1033 -67.22 -35.68 29.16
C GLY A 1033 -66.34 -36.67 28.41
N GLN A 1034 -65.57 -36.21 27.43
CA GLN A 1034 -64.65 -37.03 26.64
C GLN A 1034 -63.42 -37.48 27.46
N PHE A 1035 -62.86 -36.63 28.31
CA PHE A 1035 -61.79 -37.05 29.24
C PHE A 1035 -62.26 -38.08 30.26
N HIS A 1036 -63.53 -38.00 30.69
CA HIS A 1036 -64.09 -38.98 31.60
C HIS A 1036 -64.32 -40.33 30.91
N LEU A 1037 -64.84 -40.33 29.68
CA LEU A 1037 -64.93 -41.50 28.80
C LEU A 1037 -63.56 -42.14 28.57
N MET A 1038 -62.53 -41.34 28.31
CA MET A 1038 -61.17 -41.83 28.10
C MET A 1038 -60.56 -42.46 29.37
N GLN A 1039 -60.86 -41.91 30.56
CA GLN A 1039 -60.50 -42.52 31.85
C GLN A 1039 -61.25 -43.82 32.14
N GLU A 1040 -62.53 -43.91 31.77
CA GLU A 1040 -63.29 -45.16 31.91
C GLU A 1040 -62.78 -46.25 30.97
N TRP A 1041 -62.28 -45.87 29.78
CA TRP A 1041 -61.77 -46.79 28.77
C TRP A 1041 -60.32 -47.26 29.02
N LEU A 1042 -59.47 -46.39 29.60
CA LEU A 1042 -58.12 -46.76 30.05
C LEU A 1042 -58.12 -47.69 31.27
N ARG A 1043 -59.22 -47.72 32.03
CA ARG A 1043 -59.36 -48.51 33.26
C ARG A 1043 -59.22 -50.03 33.03
N PRO A 1044 -59.87 -50.66 32.03
CA PRO A 1044 -59.65 -52.07 31.70
C PRO A 1044 -58.24 -52.33 31.11
N ILE A 1045 -57.68 -51.42 30.31
CA ILE A 1045 -56.34 -51.56 29.71
C ILE A 1045 -55.23 -51.61 30.78
N LEU A 1046 -55.40 -50.87 31.88
CA LEU A 1046 -54.46 -50.87 33.01
C LEU A 1046 -54.72 -51.98 34.03
N ALA A 1047 -55.91 -52.60 34.02
CA ALA A 1047 -56.35 -53.56 35.04
C ALA A 1047 -56.44 -55.02 34.56
N GLU A 1048 -56.44 -55.31 33.26
CA GLU A 1048 -56.62 -56.66 32.72
C GLU A 1048 -55.51 -57.08 31.74
N SER A 1049 -55.10 -58.35 31.82
CA SER A 1049 -54.06 -58.99 31.00
C SER A 1049 -54.51 -59.05 29.53
N ILE A 1050 -53.82 -58.33 28.63
CA ILE A 1050 -54.07 -58.38 27.19
C ILE A 1050 -53.50 -59.70 26.65
N ASP A 1051 -54.30 -60.75 26.59
CA ASP A 1051 -53.84 -62.09 26.19
C ASP A 1051 -54.14 -62.47 24.72
N ASN A 1052 -54.77 -61.63 23.88
CA ASN A 1052 -55.04 -61.99 22.47
C ASN A 1052 -55.01 -60.85 21.45
N GLY A 1053 -54.47 -61.13 20.25
CA GLY A 1053 -54.31 -60.18 19.12
C GLY A 1053 -55.60 -59.63 18.49
N ARG A 1054 -56.77 -60.20 18.79
CA ARG A 1054 -58.07 -59.66 18.36
C ARG A 1054 -58.42 -58.34 19.06
N ASP A 1055 -57.95 -58.13 20.29
CA ASP A 1055 -58.24 -56.91 21.04
C ASP A 1055 -57.43 -55.72 20.53
N LEU A 1056 -56.23 -55.95 19.99
CA LEU A 1056 -55.40 -54.92 19.35
C LEU A 1056 -56.02 -54.36 18.07
N SER A 1057 -56.67 -55.20 17.25
CA SER A 1057 -57.34 -54.75 16.02
C SER A 1057 -58.56 -53.85 16.30
N LYS A 1058 -59.35 -54.17 17.33
CA LYS A 1058 -60.45 -53.32 17.79
C LYS A 1058 -59.95 -52.00 18.38
N LEU A 1059 -58.82 -52.06 19.09
CA LEU A 1059 -58.19 -50.89 19.69
C LEU A 1059 -57.63 -49.95 18.60
N GLN A 1060 -57.10 -50.51 17.50
CA GLN A 1060 -56.72 -49.74 16.31
C GLN A 1060 -57.94 -49.07 15.66
N GLU A 1061 -59.04 -49.80 15.41
CA GLU A 1061 -60.26 -49.22 14.82
C GLU A 1061 -60.84 -48.08 15.67
N GLN A 1062 -60.81 -48.22 17.00
CA GLN A 1062 -61.31 -47.19 17.91
C GLN A 1062 -60.36 -45.99 18.01
N LEU A 1063 -59.04 -46.20 17.93
CA LEU A 1063 -58.07 -45.11 17.81
C LEU A 1063 -58.22 -44.36 16.48
N ASP A 1064 -58.41 -45.06 15.37
CA ASP A 1064 -58.64 -44.46 14.05
C ASP A 1064 -59.95 -43.67 14.03
N ALA A 1065 -61.02 -44.18 14.66
CA ALA A 1065 -62.27 -43.43 14.84
C ALA A 1065 -62.08 -42.17 15.70
N MET A 1066 -61.26 -42.25 16.76
CA MET A 1066 -60.99 -41.10 17.62
C MET A 1066 -60.15 -40.04 16.91
N LEU A 1067 -59.12 -40.44 16.13
CA LEU A 1067 -58.33 -39.54 15.30
C LEU A 1067 -59.18 -38.89 14.21
N ALA A 1068 -60.10 -39.64 13.59
CA ALA A 1068 -61.05 -39.07 12.64
C ALA A 1068 -61.96 -38.02 13.28
N THR A 1069 -62.47 -38.29 14.49
CA THR A 1069 -63.31 -37.34 15.25
C THR A 1069 -62.50 -36.12 15.71
N TYR A 1070 -61.24 -36.31 16.06
CA TYR A 1070 -60.31 -35.23 16.41
C TYR A 1070 -60.04 -34.32 15.20
N ASN A 1071 -59.81 -34.90 14.02
CA ASN A 1071 -59.65 -34.17 12.77
C ASN A 1071 -60.94 -33.41 12.38
N GLU A 1072 -62.12 -33.94 12.68
CA GLU A 1072 -63.40 -33.22 12.51
C GLU A 1072 -63.48 -31.99 13.43
N ILE A 1073 -63.08 -32.12 14.70
CA ILE A 1073 -63.04 -31.00 15.66
C ILE A 1073 -61.99 -29.95 15.27
N GLU A 1074 -60.81 -30.37 14.79
CA GLU A 1074 -59.76 -29.48 14.25
C GLU A 1074 -60.30 -28.72 13.03
N SER A 1075 -61.03 -29.39 12.13
CA SER A 1075 -61.67 -28.75 10.98
C SER A 1075 -62.80 -27.78 11.35
N GLU A 1076 -63.56 -28.06 12.41
CA GLU A 1076 -64.59 -27.14 12.93
C GLU A 1076 -63.94 -25.91 13.58
N PHE A 1077 -62.81 -26.06 14.28
CA PHE A 1077 -62.04 -24.94 14.83
C PHE A 1077 -61.43 -24.06 13.73
N ASP A 1078 -60.86 -24.65 12.68
CA ASP A 1078 -60.34 -23.93 11.51
C ASP A 1078 -61.44 -23.24 10.69
N SER A 1079 -62.66 -23.80 10.68
CA SER A 1079 -63.81 -23.14 10.05
C SER A 1079 -64.33 -21.92 10.83
N ALA A 1080 -64.09 -21.87 12.15
CA ALA A 1080 -64.52 -20.80 13.04
C ALA A 1080 -63.51 -19.63 13.12
N SER A 1081 -62.28 -19.78 12.61
CA SER A 1081 -61.24 -18.75 12.53
C SER A 1081 -61.26 -17.94 11.24
N GLY A 1082 -62.31 -18.07 10.41
CA GLY A 1082 -62.38 -17.52 9.06
C GLY A 1082 -62.09 -16.01 8.93
N GLU A 1083 -60.92 -15.67 8.40
CA GLU A 1083 -60.70 -14.44 7.65
C GLU A 1083 -61.52 -14.51 6.35
N SER A 1084 -62.49 -13.60 6.25
CA SER A 1084 -63.23 -13.30 5.03
C SER A 1084 -62.29 -12.94 3.88
N GLN A 1085 -62.36 -13.71 2.78
CA GLN A 1085 -61.88 -13.27 1.47
C GLN A 1085 -62.44 -11.88 1.13
N PRO A 1086 -61.64 -10.92 0.66
CA PRO A 1086 -62.18 -9.78 -0.05
C PRO A 1086 -62.53 -10.22 -1.48
N LYS A 1087 -63.73 -9.84 -1.93
CA LYS A 1087 -64.11 -9.91 -3.34
C LYS A 1087 -63.16 -9.04 -4.18
N THR A 1088 -62.38 -9.69 -5.05
CA THR A 1088 -62.19 -9.35 -6.47
C THR A 1088 -61.81 -10.59 -7.24
#